data_AF-A0A9E4CFM7-F1
#
_entry.id   AF-A0A9E4CFM7-F1
#
_cell.length_a   1.000
_cell.length_b   1.000
_cell.length_c   1.000
_cell.angle_alpha   90.00
_cell.angle_beta   90.00
_cell.angle_gamma   90.00
#
_symmetry.space_group_name_H-M   'P 1'
#
loop_
_entity.id
_entity.type
_entity.pdbx_description
1 polymer ?
#
loop_
_entity_poly.entity_id
_entity_poly.type
_entity_poly.pdbx_seq_one_letter_code
_entity_poly.pdbx_strand_id
1 'polypeptide(L)'
;MNQGLRELQASDLSAELEEILLPRLVGILRKRAPGHCMRVSDLDVEVMTLLCGRLRTEVLGAEVVILGNEGQSTTPPALTVTSTKLVELRNPLPDGSQRPPLLVFIPSHLRAAAEDSFGVATFEDIPVDDSYRLLRDRLLQALPSAYRGMIMECLRSLEDPVDPWPFATTLSIVRFLLTAKGNDNDAEAIGAALYEIGLVPDFELLTQPERAPARVKRNRECVRKLTWSDKTERGRVLDLGLTDQAFIMRLGNFLTDTGVEEPRHWTRRIVFDRQQWGLAFNRWEFEDGGQSPDKICISDVTTDLLFTAGDEEDERLEQLVGQQILPLGKQGVRKFNASFHVTPAPQYVDGLAKFSVQVISLEHGAVGLVRNKSAWKTNRLTTTVNFSNLQKIDWEEGWHFLRVLAYTNAGDLIPLIDEAGKSVPWSTSGDDEQQRRINESEPFYVLPEGDVDIVPPQRAVQREVSLNHAQLSLQFVALLDGRNPTPIAPSTVGWAEGKPRTKTVGADLLEIKFGRDGTMNVPVARPLRTLETAMLADAAGPLSWHLAVNLDQTGEPLPQNAEWPEGALVDTFLEARTAYFAAVRGPQGDLVSQAADFRALRPLIVPYADAYVQLLQSLVYQSEAGSEETSRRALATLRLLLTLDTVTLTITDHRSLARHAALVAPTHPLRALWLATWAEVGQRWLHQAHESAEEYVNATRTA
;
A
#
# COMPACT_ATOMS: atom_id res chain seq x y z
N MET A 1 -22.20 19.20 33.63
CA MET A 1 -23.00 18.21 34.37
C MET A 1 -24.03 18.91 35.25
N ASN A 2 -25.27 19.07 34.78
CA ASN A 2 -26.37 19.68 35.56
C ASN A 2 -27.20 18.64 36.35
N GLN A 3 -27.14 17.36 35.95
CA GLN A 3 -27.78 16.22 36.61
C GLN A 3 -26.71 15.16 36.94
N GLY A 4 -26.88 14.39 38.02
CA GLY A 4 -25.93 13.32 38.35
C GLY A 4 -26.07 12.14 37.38
N LEU A 5 -24.99 11.39 37.16
CA LEU A 5 -24.99 10.20 36.31
C LEU A 5 -25.74 9.05 36.98
N ARG A 6 -26.65 8.38 36.26
CA ARG A 6 -27.22 7.08 36.67
C ARG A 6 -26.12 6.03 36.59
N GLU A 7 -25.85 5.37 37.71
CA GLU A 7 -24.89 4.27 37.76
C GLU A 7 -25.43 3.00 37.11
N LEU A 8 -24.60 2.36 36.29
CA LEU A 8 -24.88 1.07 35.69
C LEU A 8 -24.93 -0.03 36.75
N GLN A 9 -26.09 -0.69 36.87
CA GLN A 9 -26.25 -1.85 37.75
C GLN A 9 -25.85 -3.14 37.05
N ALA A 10 -25.47 -4.18 37.81
CA ALA A 10 -25.15 -5.49 37.25
C ALA A 10 -26.31 -6.07 36.41
N SER A 11 -27.54 -5.87 36.90
CA SER A 11 -28.78 -6.29 36.21
C SER A 11 -28.98 -5.63 34.85
N ASP A 12 -28.50 -4.39 34.65
CA ASP A 12 -28.63 -3.67 33.39
C ASP A 12 -27.80 -4.35 32.28
N LEU A 13 -26.58 -4.78 32.62
CA LEU A 13 -25.73 -5.56 31.72
C LEU A 13 -26.34 -6.94 31.44
N SER A 14 -26.83 -7.62 32.49
CA SER A 14 -27.42 -8.95 32.37
C SER A 14 -28.64 -8.95 31.43
N ALA A 15 -29.50 -7.92 31.51
CA ALA A 15 -30.67 -7.78 30.64
C ALA A 15 -30.30 -7.55 29.16
N GLU A 16 -29.27 -6.74 28.88
CA GLU A 16 -28.85 -6.46 27.49
C GLU A 16 -28.15 -7.66 26.84
N LEU A 17 -27.40 -8.45 27.62
CA LEU A 17 -26.85 -9.72 27.17
C LEU A 17 -27.95 -10.75 26.87
N GLU A 18 -28.98 -10.80 27.71
CA GLU A 18 -30.15 -11.65 27.51
C GLU A 18 -30.84 -11.35 26.16
N GLU A 19 -31.06 -10.07 25.84
CA GLU A 19 -31.69 -9.67 24.57
C GLU A 19 -30.94 -10.14 23.32
N ILE A 20 -29.61 -10.25 23.39
CA ILE A 20 -28.77 -10.67 22.26
C ILE A 20 -28.68 -12.18 22.16
N LEU A 21 -28.52 -12.86 23.31
CA LEU A 21 -28.31 -14.30 23.35
C LEU A 21 -29.60 -15.08 23.17
N LEU A 22 -30.73 -14.56 23.63
CA LEU A 22 -32.00 -15.29 23.60
C LEU A 22 -32.45 -15.64 22.17
N PRO A 23 -32.52 -14.72 21.19
CA PRO A 23 -32.95 -15.07 19.83
C PRO A 23 -32.05 -16.13 19.19
N ARG A 24 -30.74 -16.07 19.47
CA ARG A 24 -29.76 -17.06 18.99
C ARG A 24 -30.04 -18.44 19.58
N LEU A 25 -30.21 -18.54 20.90
CA LEU A 25 -30.49 -19.80 21.59
C LEU A 25 -31.86 -20.38 21.21
N VAL A 26 -32.88 -19.55 21.07
CA VAL A 26 -34.20 -19.96 20.55
C VAL A 26 -34.06 -20.55 19.14
N GLY A 27 -33.32 -19.88 18.25
CA GLY A 27 -33.06 -20.34 16.89
C GLY A 27 -32.31 -21.67 16.83
N ILE A 28 -31.37 -21.91 17.74
CA ILE A 28 -30.66 -23.19 17.86
C ILE A 28 -31.62 -24.27 18.36
N LEU A 29 -32.30 -24.05 19.49
CA LEU A 29 -33.18 -25.04 20.11
C LEU A 29 -34.29 -25.51 19.16
N ARG A 30 -34.92 -24.59 18.41
CA ARG A 30 -35.98 -24.92 17.46
C ARG A 30 -35.53 -25.79 16.28
N LYS A 31 -34.23 -25.82 15.98
CA LYS A 31 -33.65 -26.64 14.91
C LYS A 31 -33.18 -28.01 15.38
N ARG A 32 -33.16 -28.28 16.69
CA ARG A 32 -32.65 -29.54 17.23
C ARG A 32 -33.76 -30.59 17.38
N ALA A 33 -33.41 -31.83 17.07
CA ALA A 33 -34.30 -32.98 17.16
C ALA A 33 -34.28 -33.60 18.57
N PRO A 34 -35.32 -34.36 18.95
CA PRO A 34 -35.32 -35.14 20.19
C PRO A 34 -34.04 -36.00 20.36
N GLY A 35 -33.50 -36.03 21.57
CA GLY A 35 -32.26 -36.73 21.94
C GLY A 35 -31.01 -35.85 21.87
N HIS A 36 -31.09 -34.66 21.27
CA HIS A 36 -29.94 -33.77 21.14
C HIS A 36 -29.65 -33.02 22.45
N CYS A 37 -28.40 -33.06 22.90
CA CYS A 37 -27.96 -32.47 24.16
C CYS A 37 -26.94 -31.35 23.89
N MET A 38 -27.14 -30.19 24.50
CA MET A 38 -26.34 -28.97 24.31
C MET A 38 -25.95 -28.37 25.66
N ARG A 39 -24.81 -27.69 25.70
CA ARG A 39 -24.34 -26.97 26.87
C ARG A 39 -23.96 -25.53 26.53
N VAL A 40 -24.18 -24.62 27.47
CA VAL A 40 -23.66 -23.25 27.45
C VAL A 40 -22.87 -23.02 28.72
N SER A 41 -21.64 -22.56 28.57
CA SER A 41 -20.71 -22.21 29.65
C SER A 41 -20.31 -20.74 29.53
N ASP A 42 -19.49 -20.25 30.47
CA ASP A 42 -18.84 -18.93 30.40
C ASP A 42 -19.80 -17.73 30.38
N LEU A 43 -20.93 -17.86 31.09
CA LEU A 43 -21.84 -16.74 31.40
C LEU A 43 -21.95 -16.55 32.91
N ASP A 44 -22.24 -15.32 33.32
CA ASP A 44 -22.62 -15.04 34.70
C ASP A 44 -23.93 -15.73 35.07
N VAL A 45 -24.01 -16.15 36.34
CA VAL A 45 -25.15 -16.92 36.87
C VAL A 45 -26.48 -16.18 36.70
N GLU A 46 -26.45 -14.85 36.81
CA GLU A 46 -27.63 -14.00 36.61
C GLU A 46 -28.16 -14.10 35.18
N VAL A 47 -27.27 -14.00 34.18
CA VAL A 47 -27.60 -14.15 32.75
C VAL A 47 -28.10 -15.57 32.45
N MET A 48 -27.45 -16.60 33.00
CA MET A 48 -27.91 -17.99 32.88
C MET A 48 -29.32 -18.17 33.42
N THR A 49 -29.63 -17.54 34.55
CA THR A 49 -30.95 -17.62 35.19
C THR A 49 -32.03 -16.94 34.34
N LEU A 50 -31.75 -15.74 33.84
CA LEU A 50 -32.65 -15.00 32.96
C LEU A 50 -32.94 -15.77 31.66
N LEU A 51 -31.89 -16.22 30.97
CA LEU A 51 -32.00 -17.00 29.74
C LEU A 51 -32.75 -18.32 29.97
N CYS A 52 -32.42 -19.06 31.03
CA CYS A 52 -33.09 -20.33 31.33
C CYS A 52 -34.59 -20.14 31.55
N GLY A 53 -35.00 -19.13 32.32
CA GLY A 53 -36.42 -18.85 32.56
C GLY A 53 -37.18 -18.52 31.28
N ARG A 54 -36.60 -17.66 30.42
CA ARG A 54 -37.24 -17.27 29.16
C ARG A 54 -37.26 -18.39 28.13
N LEU A 55 -36.18 -19.15 27.98
CA LEU A 55 -36.12 -20.27 27.03
C LEU A 55 -37.16 -21.35 27.35
N ARG A 56 -37.39 -21.67 28.63
CA ARG A 56 -38.47 -22.60 29.03
C ARG A 56 -39.86 -22.08 28.66
N THR A 57 -40.03 -20.77 28.60
CA THR A 57 -41.31 -20.14 28.23
C THR A 57 -41.49 -20.05 26.71
N GLU A 58 -40.42 -19.75 25.96
CA GLU A 58 -40.48 -19.54 24.49
C GLU A 58 -40.30 -20.82 23.66
N VAL A 59 -39.70 -21.87 24.24
CA VAL A 59 -39.42 -23.14 23.58
C VAL A 59 -39.95 -24.30 24.43
N LEU A 60 -41.28 -24.45 24.47
CA LEU A 60 -41.98 -25.51 25.21
C LEU A 60 -41.58 -26.94 24.79
N GLY A 61 -40.99 -27.09 23.60
CA GLY A 61 -40.53 -28.37 23.04
C GLY A 61 -39.10 -28.76 23.40
N ALA A 62 -38.43 -28.05 24.30
CA ALA A 62 -37.07 -28.34 24.76
C ALA A 62 -37.00 -28.29 26.31
N GLU A 63 -36.12 -29.12 26.89
CA GLU A 63 -35.81 -29.08 28.31
C GLU A 63 -34.60 -28.16 28.53
N VAL A 64 -34.75 -27.12 29.35
CA VAL A 64 -33.67 -26.15 29.62
C VAL A 64 -33.47 -26.03 31.12
N VAL A 65 -32.24 -26.26 31.58
CA VAL A 65 -31.89 -26.37 33.00
C VAL A 65 -30.54 -25.75 33.31
N ILE A 66 -30.28 -25.45 34.58
CA ILE A 66 -28.99 -24.98 35.09
C ILE A 66 -28.39 -26.07 35.96
N LEU A 67 -27.12 -26.40 35.77
CA LEU A 67 -26.44 -27.36 36.62
C LEU A 67 -26.07 -26.72 37.97
N GLY A 68 -26.40 -27.41 39.07
CA GLY A 68 -26.05 -26.99 40.43
C GLY A 68 -25.75 -28.15 41.37
N ASN A 69 -25.09 -27.85 42.49
CA ASN A 69 -24.80 -28.81 43.55
C ASN A 69 -25.82 -28.69 44.70
N GLU A 70 -26.13 -29.81 45.35
CA GLU A 70 -27.01 -29.83 46.52
C GLU A 70 -26.37 -29.02 47.66
N GLY A 71 -27.02 -27.90 48.04
CA GLY A 71 -26.65 -27.08 49.20
C GLY A 71 -25.90 -25.76 48.93
N GLN A 72 -25.57 -25.41 47.69
CA GLN A 72 -24.87 -24.15 47.33
C GLN A 72 -25.43 -23.48 46.07
N SER A 73 -26.75 -23.41 45.92
CA SER A 73 -27.36 -22.85 44.70
C SER A 73 -27.57 -21.34 44.80
N THR A 74 -26.77 -20.56 44.06
CA THR A 74 -27.03 -19.15 43.73
C THR A 74 -28.14 -18.98 42.68
N THR A 75 -28.67 -20.10 42.16
CA THR A 75 -29.73 -20.17 41.14
C THR A 75 -31.05 -20.66 41.71
N PRO A 76 -32.21 -20.27 41.13
CA PRO A 76 -33.52 -20.69 41.60
C PRO A 76 -33.72 -22.21 41.55
N PRO A 77 -34.17 -22.87 42.64
CA PRO A 77 -34.31 -24.33 42.69
C PRO A 77 -35.18 -24.93 41.57
N ALA A 78 -36.15 -24.18 41.05
CA ALA A 78 -37.02 -24.62 39.97
C ALA A 78 -36.33 -24.75 38.60
N LEU A 79 -35.18 -24.09 38.42
CA LEU A 79 -34.37 -24.12 37.21
C LEU A 79 -33.13 -25.01 37.33
N THR A 80 -32.81 -25.46 38.55
CA THR A 80 -31.54 -26.12 38.86
C THR A 80 -31.69 -27.64 38.93
N VAL A 81 -30.75 -28.37 38.32
CA VAL A 81 -30.67 -29.84 38.39
C VAL A 81 -29.31 -30.29 38.89
N THR A 82 -29.27 -31.44 39.55
CA THR A 82 -28.02 -32.11 39.97
C THR A 82 -27.37 -32.84 38.81
N SER A 83 -26.08 -33.17 38.93
CA SER A 83 -25.35 -33.96 37.92
C SER A 83 -26.04 -35.30 37.62
N THR A 84 -26.52 -35.99 38.66
CA THR A 84 -27.27 -37.25 38.52
C THR A 84 -28.57 -37.05 37.74
N LYS A 85 -29.31 -35.97 38.03
CA LYS A 85 -30.55 -35.65 37.32
C LYS A 85 -30.29 -35.25 35.86
N LEU A 86 -29.21 -34.53 35.59
CA LEU A 86 -28.81 -34.16 34.24
C LEU A 86 -28.51 -35.40 33.38
N VAL A 87 -27.83 -36.41 33.94
CA VAL A 87 -27.59 -37.69 33.25
C VAL A 87 -28.89 -38.44 32.99
N GLU A 88 -29.85 -38.40 33.93
CA GLU A 88 -31.19 -38.96 33.72
C GLU A 88 -31.94 -38.27 32.57
N LEU A 89 -31.86 -36.93 32.49
CA LEU A 89 -32.49 -36.13 31.44
C LEU A 89 -31.84 -36.32 30.05
N ARG A 90 -30.56 -36.69 30.01
CA ARG A 90 -29.85 -37.05 28.77
C ARG A 90 -30.31 -38.39 28.21
N ASN A 91 -30.55 -39.38 29.08
CA ASN A 91 -30.81 -40.75 28.64
C ASN A 91 -32.22 -40.93 28.07
N PRO A 92 -32.40 -41.81 27.06
CA PRO A 92 -33.73 -42.16 26.53
C PRO A 92 -34.69 -42.64 27.62
N LEU A 93 -36.00 -42.55 27.33
CA LEU A 93 -37.02 -43.10 28.22
C LEU A 93 -36.93 -44.64 28.28
N PRO A 94 -37.48 -45.31 29.31
CA PRO A 94 -37.42 -46.77 29.45
C PRO A 94 -38.03 -47.55 28.27
N ASP A 95 -38.89 -46.91 27.47
CA ASP A 95 -39.49 -47.45 26.25
C ASP A 95 -38.61 -47.28 24.99
N GLY A 96 -37.42 -46.69 25.14
CA GLY A 96 -36.46 -46.45 24.06
C GLY A 96 -36.70 -45.16 23.27
N SER A 97 -37.74 -44.38 23.60
CA SER A 97 -38.01 -43.10 22.93
C SER A 97 -37.03 -42.00 23.36
N GLN A 98 -36.67 -41.13 22.42
CA GLN A 98 -35.78 -40.00 22.67
C GLN A 98 -36.53 -38.87 23.37
N ARG A 99 -35.89 -38.26 24.38
CA ARG A 99 -36.43 -37.09 25.10
C ARG A 99 -36.36 -35.83 24.24
N PRO A 100 -37.08 -34.74 24.58
CA PRO A 100 -36.91 -33.45 23.94
C PRO A 100 -35.43 -32.96 23.95
N PRO A 101 -35.03 -32.07 23.04
CA PRO A 101 -33.71 -31.46 23.08
C PRO A 101 -33.41 -30.87 24.46
N LEU A 102 -32.23 -31.14 25.00
CA LEU A 102 -31.79 -30.72 26.34
C LEU A 102 -30.71 -29.65 26.22
N LEU A 103 -30.91 -28.49 26.85
CA LEU A 103 -29.89 -27.45 27.00
C LEU A 103 -29.56 -27.26 28.48
N VAL A 104 -28.28 -27.37 28.83
CA VAL A 104 -27.80 -27.12 30.18
C VAL A 104 -26.88 -25.90 30.24
N PHE A 105 -27.15 -25.00 31.18
CA PHE A 105 -26.20 -23.95 31.57
C PHE A 105 -25.27 -24.48 32.65
N ILE A 106 -23.96 -24.32 32.47
CA ILE A 106 -22.94 -24.80 33.41
C ILE A 106 -22.16 -23.61 33.98
N PRO A 107 -22.41 -23.22 35.25
CA PRO A 107 -21.69 -22.12 35.87
C PRO A 107 -20.18 -22.41 36.02
N SER A 108 -19.33 -21.44 35.68
CA SER A 108 -17.86 -21.63 35.61
C SER A 108 -17.18 -21.96 36.95
N HIS A 109 -17.85 -21.74 38.08
CA HIS A 109 -17.33 -22.02 39.43
C HIS A 109 -17.72 -23.41 39.94
N LEU A 110 -18.53 -24.17 39.20
CA LEU A 110 -19.01 -25.47 39.62
C LEU A 110 -17.97 -26.55 39.27
N ARG A 111 -17.42 -27.23 40.29
CA ARG A 111 -16.71 -28.51 40.12
C ARG A 111 -17.67 -29.65 40.42
N ALA A 112 -17.94 -30.50 39.44
CA ALA A 112 -18.91 -31.58 39.58
C ALA A 112 -18.26 -32.96 39.47
N ALA A 113 -18.71 -33.91 40.31
CA ALA A 113 -18.12 -35.25 40.43
C ALA A 113 -18.30 -36.16 39.19
N ALA A 114 -18.88 -35.65 38.10
CA ALA A 114 -19.20 -36.40 36.88
C ALA A 114 -19.01 -35.58 35.58
N GLU A 115 -18.04 -34.66 35.55
CA GLU A 115 -17.75 -33.77 34.41
C GLU A 115 -17.60 -34.51 33.06
N ASP A 116 -17.06 -35.73 33.06
CA ASP A 116 -16.92 -36.56 31.84
C ASP A 116 -18.28 -36.95 31.23
N SER A 117 -19.36 -36.97 32.01
CA SER A 117 -20.69 -37.44 31.57
C SER A 117 -21.54 -36.36 30.88
N PHE A 118 -21.13 -35.10 30.99
CA PHE A 118 -21.75 -33.93 30.36
C PHE A 118 -20.72 -32.96 29.75
N GLY A 119 -19.52 -33.47 29.45
CA GLY A 119 -18.49 -32.76 28.68
C GLY A 119 -18.79 -32.72 27.19
N VAL A 120 -17.91 -32.06 26.41
CA VAL A 120 -18.07 -31.82 24.95
C VAL A 120 -18.24 -33.12 24.14
N ALA A 121 -17.77 -34.26 24.65
CA ALA A 121 -17.96 -35.57 24.02
C ALA A 121 -19.43 -36.07 24.08
N THR A 122 -20.27 -35.45 24.90
CA THR A 122 -21.65 -35.89 25.18
C THR A 122 -22.69 -34.80 24.98
N PHE A 123 -22.30 -33.52 25.06
CA PHE A 123 -23.14 -32.36 24.82
C PHE A 123 -22.48 -31.46 23.77
N GLU A 124 -23.25 -31.01 22.79
CA GLU A 124 -22.81 -29.97 21.85
C GLU A 124 -22.52 -28.68 22.61
N ASP A 125 -21.32 -28.13 22.44
CA ASP A 125 -20.94 -26.85 23.03
C ASP A 125 -21.52 -25.70 22.20
N ILE A 126 -22.29 -24.81 22.82
CA ILE A 126 -22.78 -23.59 22.18
C ILE A 126 -21.90 -22.42 22.64
N PRO A 127 -21.00 -21.91 21.77
CA PRO A 127 -20.10 -20.82 22.13
C PRO A 127 -20.88 -19.51 22.32
N VAL A 128 -20.52 -18.75 23.36
CA VAL A 128 -21.10 -17.44 23.71
C VAL A 128 -20.02 -16.40 24.03
N ASP A 129 -18.77 -16.71 23.67
CA ASP A 129 -17.58 -15.87 23.85
C ASP A 129 -17.65 -14.55 23.06
N ASP A 130 -18.41 -14.52 21.97
CA ASP A 130 -18.64 -13.34 21.15
C ASP A 130 -19.77 -12.41 21.66
N SER A 131 -20.45 -12.78 22.75
CA SER A 131 -21.62 -12.05 23.28
C SER A 131 -21.35 -10.57 23.55
N TYR A 132 -20.24 -10.25 24.24
CA TYR A 132 -19.84 -8.86 24.52
C TYR A 132 -19.45 -8.08 23.26
N ARG A 133 -18.87 -8.75 22.25
CA ARG A 133 -18.54 -8.14 20.97
C ARG A 133 -19.81 -7.78 20.19
N LEU A 134 -20.78 -8.70 20.12
CA LEU A 134 -22.08 -8.43 19.52
C LEU A 134 -22.82 -7.30 20.23
N LEU A 135 -22.78 -7.26 21.56
CA LEU A 135 -23.38 -6.18 22.34
C LEU A 135 -22.71 -4.83 22.08
N ARG A 136 -21.37 -4.79 22.04
CA ARG A 136 -20.61 -3.59 21.67
C ARG A 136 -21.06 -3.05 20.32
N ASP A 137 -21.12 -3.90 19.30
CA ASP A 137 -21.45 -3.48 17.93
C ASP A 137 -22.89 -2.92 17.86
N ARG A 138 -23.86 -3.55 18.56
CA ARG A 138 -25.24 -3.04 18.69
C ARG A 138 -25.30 -1.69 19.40
N LEU A 139 -24.55 -1.51 20.49
CA LEU A 139 -24.53 -0.26 21.26
C LEU A 139 -23.87 0.89 20.49
N LEU A 140 -22.81 0.61 19.73
CA LEU A 140 -22.17 1.61 18.86
C LEU A 140 -23.13 2.12 17.78
N GLN A 141 -23.94 1.23 17.20
CA GLN A 141 -24.97 1.61 16.23
C GLN A 141 -26.07 2.48 16.88
N ALA A 142 -26.38 2.25 18.15
CA ALA A 142 -27.40 3.01 18.89
C ALA A 142 -26.94 4.43 19.33
N LEU A 143 -25.64 4.74 19.27
CA LEU A 143 -25.13 6.07 19.61
C LEU A 143 -25.66 7.14 18.63
N PRO A 144 -25.87 8.39 19.08
CA PRO A 144 -26.19 9.51 18.21
C PRO A 144 -25.13 9.71 17.13
N SER A 145 -25.58 9.90 15.89
CA SER A 145 -24.69 10.01 14.73
C SER A 145 -23.72 11.19 14.80
N ALA A 146 -24.09 12.27 15.52
CA ALA A 146 -23.29 13.47 15.72
C ALA A 146 -21.91 13.19 16.34
N TYR A 147 -21.77 12.15 17.17
CA TYR A 147 -20.51 11.84 17.86
C TYR A 147 -20.10 10.37 17.75
N ARG A 148 -20.90 9.50 17.12
CA ARG A 148 -20.59 8.07 16.93
C ARG A 148 -19.19 7.85 16.35
N GLY A 149 -18.85 8.53 15.26
CA GLY A 149 -17.53 8.38 14.61
C GLY A 149 -16.36 8.78 15.51
N MET A 150 -16.52 9.82 16.33
CA MET A 150 -15.49 10.28 17.26
C MET A 150 -15.30 9.30 18.41
N ILE A 151 -16.38 8.75 18.94
CA ILE A 151 -16.33 7.74 20.01
C ILE A 151 -15.68 6.45 19.49
N MET A 152 -16.02 6.01 18.28
CA MET A 152 -15.36 4.86 17.65
C MET A 152 -13.85 5.07 17.49
N GLU A 153 -13.42 6.27 17.08
CA GLU A 153 -12.00 6.61 16.97
C GLU A 153 -11.31 6.65 18.34
N CYS A 154 -11.97 7.21 19.37
CA CYS A 154 -11.49 7.16 20.75
C CYS A 154 -11.24 5.71 21.20
N LEU A 155 -12.23 4.82 21.03
CA LEU A 155 -12.12 3.41 21.42
C LEU A 155 -11.03 2.68 20.63
N ARG A 156 -10.95 2.91 19.31
CA ARG A 156 -9.90 2.35 18.44
C ARG A 156 -8.49 2.71 18.94
N SER A 157 -8.29 3.94 19.43
CA SER A 157 -7.01 4.39 19.97
C SER A 157 -6.63 3.74 21.31
N LEU A 158 -7.62 3.29 22.07
CA LEU A 158 -7.41 2.57 23.33
C LEU A 158 -7.18 1.07 23.09
N GLU A 159 -7.73 0.52 22.01
CA GLU A 159 -7.59 -0.88 21.61
C GLU A 159 -6.38 -1.13 20.67
N ASP A 160 -5.44 -0.18 20.55
CA ASP A 160 -4.26 -0.32 19.67
C ASP A 160 -3.48 -1.62 19.96
N PRO A 161 -3.27 -2.52 18.98
CA PRO A 161 -2.58 -3.79 19.20
C PRO A 161 -1.12 -3.66 19.68
N VAL A 162 -0.47 -2.52 19.42
CA VAL A 162 0.93 -2.27 19.77
C VAL A 162 1.06 -1.76 21.20
N ASP A 163 0.12 -0.93 21.66
CA ASP A 163 0.10 -0.33 23.00
C ASP A 163 -1.35 -0.26 23.53
N PRO A 164 -1.95 -1.40 23.91
CA PRO A 164 -3.34 -1.47 24.33
C PRO A 164 -3.53 -0.85 25.72
N TRP A 165 -4.63 -0.13 25.91
CA TRP A 165 -5.00 0.39 27.23
C TRP A 165 -5.54 -0.73 28.12
N PRO A 166 -4.88 -1.09 29.24
CA PRO A 166 -5.25 -2.28 30.03
C PRO A 166 -6.67 -2.25 30.59
N PHE A 167 -7.23 -1.05 30.78
CA PHE A 167 -8.56 -0.86 31.33
C PHE A 167 -9.66 -0.74 30.27
N ALA A 168 -9.34 -0.81 28.97
CA ALA A 168 -10.30 -0.83 27.87
C ALA A 168 -10.58 -2.27 27.37
N THR A 169 -10.95 -3.17 28.28
CA THR A 169 -11.41 -4.52 27.88
C THR A 169 -12.78 -4.44 27.19
N THR A 170 -13.14 -5.46 26.40
CA THR A 170 -14.46 -5.51 25.72
C THR A 170 -15.61 -5.31 26.70
N LEU A 171 -15.56 -5.92 27.88
CA LEU A 171 -16.54 -5.73 28.95
C LEU A 171 -16.63 -4.27 29.40
N SER A 172 -15.48 -3.60 29.61
CA SER A 172 -15.46 -2.21 30.06
C SER A 172 -15.95 -1.22 29.01
N ILE A 173 -15.68 -1.51 27.73
CA ILE A 173 -16.23 -0.73 26.62
C ILE A 173 -17.76 -0.92 26.56
N VAL A 174 -18.25 -2.15 26.71
CA VAL A 174 -19.70 -2.39 26.82
C VAL A 174 -20.30 -1.63 28.00
N ARG A 175 -19.67 -1.66 29.18
CA ARG A 175 -20.12 -0.91 30.35
C ARG A 175 -20.13 0.59 30.09
N PHE A 176 -19.07 1.15 29.48
CA PHE A 176 -19.02 2.54 29.05
C PHE A 176 -20.20 2.93 28.15
N LEU A 177 -20.47 2.11 27.12
CA LEU A 177 -21.56 2.34 26.17
C LEU A 177 -22.94 2.17 26.82
N LEU A 178 -23.11 1.21 27.74
CA LEU A 178 -24.35 1.02 28.49
C LEU A 178 -24.60 2.16 29.47
N THR A 179 -23.57 2.66 30.13
CA THR A 179 -23.66 3.86 30.97
C THR A 179 -24.09 5.06 30.14
N ALA A 180 -23.56 5.23 28.93
CA ALA A 180 -24.04 6.25 28.00
C ALA A 180 -25.53 6.06 27.63
N LYS A 181 -25.92 4.84 27.22
CA LYS A 181 -27.30 4.50 26.84
C LYS A 181 -28.29 4.73 27.99
N GLY A 182 -27.93 4.32 29.21
CA GLY A 182 -28.76 4.47 30.41
C GLY A 182 -28.92 5.91 30.90
N ASN A 183 -28.17 6.85 30.30
CA ASN A 183 -28.23 8.29 30.53
C ASN A 183 -28.54 9.04 29.22
N ASP A 184 -29.44 8.47 28.41
CA ASP A 184 -30.01 9.04 27.18
C ASP A 184 -28.99 9.42 26.09
N ASN A 185 -27.77 8.86 26.16
CA ASN A 185 -26.63 9.24 25.30
C ASN A 185 -26.34 10.75 25.32
N ASP A 186 -26.57 11.40 26.45
CA ASP A 186 -26.22 12.80 26.66
C ASP A 186 -24.69 13.01 26.54
N ALA A 187 -24.29 14.14 25.95
CA ALA A 187 -22.90 14.44 25.67
C ALA A 187 -22.04 14.54 26.96
N GLU A 188 -22.59 15.13 28.03
CA GLU A 188 -21.90 15.21 29.31
C GLU A 188 -21.83 13.83 29.99
N ALA A 189 -22.87 13.01 29.84
CA ALA A 189 -22.92 11.66 30.38
C ALA A 189 -21.92 10.70 29.71
N ILE A 190 -21.74 10.79 28.39
CA ILE A 190 -20.72 10.03 27.66
C ILE A 190 -19.32 10.41 28.17
N GLY A 191 -19.05 11.71 28.31
CA GLY A 191 -17.80 12.19 28.86
C GLY A 191 -17.57 11.78 30.32
N ALA A 192 -18.65 11.69 31.10
CA ALA A 192 -18.60 11.19 32.47
C ALA A 192 -18.31 9.69 32.55
N ALA A 193 -18.87 8.90 31.64
CA ALA A 193 -18.74 7.44 31.62
C ALA A 193 -17.30 6.94 31.38
N LEU A 194 -16.36 7.81 31.01
CA LEU A 194 -14.93 7.49 30.83
C LEU A 194 -14.30 6.73 32.02
N TYR A 195 -14.85 6.86 33.23
CA TYR A 195 -14.38 6.08 34.39
C TYR A 195 -14.52 4.55 34.20
N GLU A 196 -15.51 4.07 33.42
CA GLU A 196 -15.74 2.64 33.17
C GLU A 196 -14.54 1.99 32.43
N ILE A 197 -13.83 2.79 31.65
CA ILE A 197 -12.60 2.40 30.91
C ILE A 197 -11.32 2.93 31.58
N GLY A 198 -11.41 3.34 32.84
CA GLY A 198 -10.27 3.77 33.66
C GLY A 198 -9.65 5.10 33.25
N LEU A 199 -10.42 5.99 32.63
CA LEU A 199 -9.99 7.35 32.28
C LEU A 199 -10.64 8.38 33.20
N VAL A 200 -10.03 9.56 33.33
CA VAL A 200 -10.61 10.66 34.11
C VAL A 200 -11.89 11.15 33.42
N PRO A 201 -13.01 11.35 34.14
CA PRO A 201 -14.23 11.89 33.56
C PRO A 201 -13.98 13.25 32.90
N ASP A 202 -14.56 13.48 31.72
CA ASP A 202 -14.43 14.73 30.98
C ASP A 202 -15.81 15.22 30.54
N PHE A 203 -16.43 16.09 31.32
CA PHE A 203 -17.82 16.53 31.06
C PHE A 203 -17.98 17.38 29.80
N GLU A 204 -16.87 17.86 29.22
CA GLU A 204 -16.86 18.69 28.01
C GLU A 204 -16.21 17.95 26.83
N LEU A 205 -16.05 16.63 26.93
CA LEU A 205 -15.41 15.78 25.91
C LEU A 205 -16.00 16.01 24.52
N LEU A 206 -17.33 16.12 24.45
CA LEU A 206 -18.09 16.22 23.20
C LEU A 206 -18.59 17.64 22.90
N THR A 207 -18.16 18.66 23.65
CA THR A 207 -18.43 20.07 23.28
C THR A 207 -17.77 20.41 21.94
N GLN A 208 -16.63 19.79 21.65
CA GLN A 208 -15.91 19.84 20.37
C GLN A 208 -15.54 18.40 19.97
N PRO A 209 -16.49 17.64 19.37
CA PRO A 209 -16.32 16.21 19.12
C PRO A 209 -15.04 15.85 18.37
N GLU A 210 -14.59 16.71 17.44
CA GLU A 210 -13.37 16.53 16.66
C GLU A 210 -12.09 16.48 17.52
N ARG A 211 -12.14 17.00 18.75
CA ARG A 211 -11.02 16.98 19.70
C ARG A 211 -11.08 15.80 20.67
N ALA A 212 -12.18 15.06 20.71
CA ALA A 212 -12.38 13.97 21.66
C ALA A 212 -11.26 12.90 21.59
N PRO A 213 -10.79 12.45 20.40
CA PRO A 213 -9.72 11.46 20.34
C PRO A 213 -8.40 11.93 20.96
N ALA A 214 -7.99 13.17 20.67
CA ALA A 214 -6.77 13.75 21.24
C ALA A 214 -6.90 13.93 22.77
N ARG A 215 -8.07 14.36 23.25
CA ARG A 215 -8.34 14.48 24.69
C ARG A 215 -8.30 13.13 25.40
N VAL A 216 -8.94 12.09 24.85
CA VAL A 216 -8.91 10.73 25.39
C VAL A 216 -7.49 10.18 25.48
N LYS A 217 -6.67 10.42 24.46
CA LYS A 217 -5.28 9.99 24.49
C LYS A 217 -4.44 10.73 25.52
N ARG A 218 -4.58 12.06 25.63
CA ARG A 218 -3.87 12.83 26.67
C ARG A 218 -4.31 12.38 28.07
N ASN A 219 -5.60 12.14 28.25
CA ASN A 219 -6.17 11.59 29.48
C ASN A 219 -5.55 10.23 29.82
N ARG A 220 -5.50 9.31 28.85
CA ARG A 220 -4.79 8.03 28.97
C ARG A 220 -3.35 8.20 29.43
N GLU A 221 -2.59 9.11 28.81
CA GLU A 221 -1.19 9.36 29.18
C GLU A 221 -1.04 9.94 30.58
N CYS A 222 -1.95 10.82 30.99
CA CYS A 222 -2.00 11.35 32.34
C CYS A 222 -2.30 10.25 33.38
N VAL A 223 -3.32 9.43 33.14
CA VAL A 223 -3.65 8.31 34.04
C VAL A 223 -2.51 7.31 34.10
N ARG A 224 -1.90 6.97 32.95
CA ARG A 224 -0.70 6.11 32.86
C ARG A 224 0.43 6.59 33.77
N LYS A 225 0.76 7.88 33.72
CA LYS A 225 1.78 8.50 34.60
C LYS A 225 1.38 8.43 36.07
N LEU A 226 0.10 8.63 36.38
CA LEU A 226 -0.40 8.57 37.75
C LEU A 226 -0.41 7.14 38.31
N THR A 227 -0.67 6.14 37.48
CA THR A 227 -0.80 4.75 37.94
C THR A 227 0.56 4.05 38.07
N TRP A 228 1.46 4.17 37.10
CA TRP A 228 2.68 3.35 37.07
C TRP A 228 3.99 4.09 37.37
N SER A 229 3.93 5.32 37.90
CA SER A 229 5.13 6.04 38.38
C SER A 229 5.57 5.55 39.77
N ASP A 230 6.88 5.58 40.03
CA ASP A 230 7.50 5.20 41.30
C ASP A 230 7.45 6.32 42.37
N LYS A 231 7.02 7.52 41.98
CA LYS A 231 6.91 8.68 42.88
C LYS A 231 5.70 8.57 43.82
N THR A 232 5.67 9.40 44.86
CA THR A 232 4.47 9.63 45.68
C THR A 232 3.36 10.23 44.84
N GLU A 233 2.08 10.06 45.20
CA GLU A 233 0.93 10.53 44.44
C GLU A 233 1.02 12.03 44.12
N ARG A 234 1.45 12.84 45.11
CA ARG A 234 1.72 14.28 44.90
C ARG A 234 2.86 14.52 43.90
N GLY A 235 3.92 13.73 43.96
CA GLY A 235 5.02 13.79 42.99
C GLY A 235 4.58 13.40 41.57
N ARG A 236 3.69 12.41 41.42
CA ARG A 236 3.11 12.01 40.14
C ARG A 236 2.27 13.13 39.52
N VAL A 237 1.50 13.87 40.34
CA VAL A 237 0.71 15.02 39.87
C VAL A 237 1.60 16.16 39.37
N LEU A 238 2.74 16.42 40.02
CA LEU A 238 3.69 17.44 39.57
C LEU A 238 4.28 17.14 38.18
N ASP A 239 4.43 15.87 37.82
CA ASP A 239 4.95 15.44 36.50
C ASP A 239 3.91 15.53 35.36
N LEU A 240 2.67 15.95 35.65
CA LEU A 240 1.63 16.10 34.64
C LEU A 240 1.78 17.37 33.79
N GLY A 241 2.60 18.33 34.25
CA GLY A 241 2.81 19.62 33.54
C GLY A 241 1.56 20.51 33.58
N LEU A 242 0.91 20.59 34.74
CA LEU A 242 -0.26 21.44 34.97
C LEU A 242 0.18 22.84 35.43
N THR A 243 -0.59 23.87 35.09
CA THR A 243 -0.25 25.28 35.41
C THR A 243 -0.87 25.77 36.71
N ASP A 244 -2.11 25.39 37.03
CA ASP A 244 -2.83 25.85 38.22
C ASP A 244 -2.31 25.13 39.50
N GLN A 245 -1.54 25.86 40.31
CA GLN A 245 -0.98 25.38 41.58
C GLN A 245 -2.05 24.98 42.61
N ALA A 246 -3.20 25.68 42.65
CA ALA A 246 -4.28 25.33 43.55
C ALA A 246 -4.98 24.03 43.11
N PHE A 247 -5.12 23.83 41.80
CA PHE A 247 -5.61 22.58 41.23
C PHE A 247 -4.66 21.41 41.51
N ILE A 248 -3.36 21.57 41.26
CA ILE A 248 -2.32 20.55 41.53
C ILE A 248 -2.38 20.07 42.97
N MET A 249 -2.47 20.98 43.94
CA MET A 249 -2.56 20.63 45.36
C MET A 249 -3.84 19.86 45.69
N ARG A 250 -4.98 20.26 45.14
CA ARG A 250 -6.26 19.55 45.34
C ARG A 250 -6.23 18.15 44.73
N LEU A 251 -5.77 18.02 43.49
CA LEU A 251 -5.65 16.73 42.81
C LEU A 251 -4.68 15.81 43.56
N GLY A 252 -3.52 16.32 43.98
CA GLY A 252 -2.55 15.56 44.77
C GLY A 252 -3.12 15.04 46.09
N ASN A 253 -3.85 15.87 46.84
CA ASN A 253 -4.49 15.44 48.09
C ASN A 253 -5.58 14.38 47.85
N PHE A 254 -6.42 14.60 46.84
CA PHE A 254 -7.46 13.63 46.47
C PHE A 254 -6.86 12.26 46.10
N LEU A 255 -5.78 12.24 45.33
CA LEU A 255 -5.11 10.99 44.93
C LEU A 255 -4.37 10.31 46.10
N THR A 256 -3.79 11.08 47.03
CA THR A 256 -3.22 10.51 48.28
C THR A 256 -4.30 9.83 49.15
N ASP A 257 -5.52 10.39 49.19
CA ASP A 257 -6.62 9.83 49.99
C ASP A 257 -7.31 8.61 49.33
N THR A 258 -7.23 8.51 48.00
CA THR A 258 -7.97 7.50 47.22
C THR A 258 -7.10 6.36 46.69
N GLY A 259 -5.82 6.63 46.45
CA GLY A 259 -4.92 5.74 45.73
C GLY A 259 -5.11 5.79 44.21
N VAL A 260 -4.06 5.45 43.46
CA VAL A 260 -3.98 5.55 41.99
C VAL A 260 -3.80 4.21 41.27
N GLU A 261 -3.68 3.12 42.04
CA GLU A 261 -3.40 1.76 41.55
C GLU A 261 -4.56 1.17 40.73
N GLU A 262 -5.80 1.49 41.10
CA GLU A 262 -7.01 1.10 40.35
C GLU A 262 -7.69 2.36 39.77
N PRO A 263 -7.37 2.74 38.52
CA PRO A 263 -7.95 3.89 37.84
C PRO A 263 -9.46 3.96 37.89
N ARG A 264 -10.17 2.85 37.69
CA ARG A 264 -11.64 2.86 37.68
C ARG A 264 -12.22 3.25 39.03
N HIS A 265 -11.51 2.97 40.12
CA HIS A 265 -11.98 3.28 41.47
C HIS A 265 -11.94 4.80 41.76
N TRP A 266 -10.79 5.44 41.56
CA TRP A 266 -10.65 6.86 41.89
C TRP A 266 -11.33 7.77 40.85
N THR A 267 -11.29 7.40 39.57
CA THR A 267 -11.99 8.15 38.50
C THR A 267 -13.50 8.10 38.67
N ARG A 268 -14.07 6.95 39.13
CA ARG A 268 -15.49 6.83 39.48
C ARG A 268 -15.90 7.81 40.58
N ARG A 269 -15.05 8.04 41.59
CA ARG A 269 -15.35 9.01 42.67
C ARG A 269 -15.51 10.44 42.14
N ILE A 270 -14.80 10.83 41.08
CA ILE A 270 -14.95 12.15 40.45
C ILE A 270 -16.34 12.35 39.86
N VAL A 271 -17.03 11.30 39.44
CA VAL A 271 -18.40 11.41 38.90
C VAL A 271 -19.44 11.43 40.02
N PHE A 272 -19.35 10.50 40.97
CA PHE A 272 -20.41 10.28 41.96
C PHE A 272 -20.29 11.15 43.22
N ASP A 273 -19.13 11.78 43.47
CA ASP A 273 -18.98 12.80 44.50
C ASP A 273 -18.96 14.19 43.87
N ARG A 274 -20.05 14.95 44.05
CA ARG A 274 -20.20 16.31 43.51
C ARG A 274 -19.09 17.26 43.96
N GLN A 275 -18.48 17.04 45.12
CA GLN A 275 -17.38 17.89 45.59
C GLN A 275 -16.13 17.71 44.72
N GLN A 276 -15.99 16.56 44.05
CA GLN A 276 -14.83 16.21 43.23
C GLN A 276 -15.02 16.50 41.75
N TRP A 277 -16.19 16.99 41.32
CA TRP A 277 -16.43 17.40 39.92
C TRP A 277 -15.42 18.43 39.42
N GLY A 278 -14.89 19.25 40.33
CA GLY A 278 -13.82 20.19 40.04
C GLY A 278 -12.50 19.56 39.62
N LEU A 279 -12.33 18.23 39.76
CA LEU A 279 -11.14 17.45 39.37
C LEU A 279 -11.29 16.74 38.02
N ALA A 280 -12.45 16.88 37.36
CA ALA A 280 -12.68 16.33 36.02
C ALA A 280 -11.67 16.85 34.99
N PHE A 281 -11.41 16.05 33.96
CA PHE A 281 -10.33 16.27 32.99
C PHE A 281 -10.47 17.59 32.20
N ASN A 282 -11.70 18.06 31.96
CA ASN A 282 -11.94 19.37 31.36
C ASN A 282 -11.39 20.56 32.18
N ARG A 283 -11.00 20.35 33.43
CA ARG A 283 -10.39 21.37 34.31
C ARG A 283 -8.86 21.32 34.35
N TRP A 284 -8.23 20.42 33.60
CA TRP A 284 -6.78 20.24 33.61
C TRP A 284 -6.14 21.22 32.62
N GLU A 285 -5.53 22.28 33.14
CA GLU A 285 -4.79 23.27 32.35
C GLU A 285 -3.31 22.89 32.27
N PHE A 286 -2.80 22.68 31.06
CA PHE A 286 -1.42 22.23 30.81
C PHE A 286 -0.50 23.38 30.37
N GLU A 287 0.80 23.28 30.70
CA GLU A 287 1.83 24.29 30.37
C GLU A 287 2.01 24.51 28.86
N ASP A 288 1.77 23.47 28.05
CA ASP A 288 1.81 23.53 26.59
C ASP A 288 0.55 24.17 25.98
N GLY A 289 -0.36 24.70 26.82
CA GLY A 289 -1.63 25.28 26.39
C GLY A 289 -2.65 24.24 25.89
N GLY A 290 -2.39 22.95 26.13
CA GLY A 290 -3.20 21.86 25.59
C GLY A 290 -3.13 21.78 24.06
N GLN A 291 -1.97 22.09 23.47
CA GLN A 291 -1.72 22.23 22.02
C GLN A 291 -2.60 21.31 21.17
N SER A 292 -3.70 21.88 20.66
CA SER A 292 -4.41 21.30 19.53
C SER A 292 -3.59 21.57 18.29
N PRO A 293 -3.33 20.57 17.43
CA PRO A 293 -2.70 20.83 16.15
C PRO A 293 -3.54 21.82 15.33
N ASP A 294 -2.86 22.66 14.55
CA ASP A 294 -3.49 23.61 13.63
C ASP A 294 -4.44 22.91 12.66
N LYS A 295 -5.48 23.60 12.18
CA LYS A 295 -6.42 23.02 11.21
C LYS A 295 -5.78 22.95 9.82
N ILE A 296 -6.16 21.93 9.05
CA ILE A 296 -5.69 21.80 7.65
C ILE A 296 -6.83 21.41 6.70
N CYS A 297 -6.86 22.04 5.53
CA CYS A 297 -7.69 21.61 4.41
C CYS A 297 -6.92 20.62 3.55
N ILE A 298 -7.55 19.50 3.20
CA ILE A 298 -7.04 18.52 2.23
C ILE A 298 -8.10 18.37 1.14
N SER A 299 -7.72 18.68 -0.10
CA SER A 299 -8.61 18.68 -1.26
C SER A 299 -7.99 18.01 -2.48
N ASP A 300 -8.74 17.91 -3.57
CA ASP A 300 -8.29 17.43 -4.89
C ASP A 300 -7.57 16.07 -4.84
N VAL A 301 -8.10 15.15 -4.04
CA VAL A 301 -7.55 13.79 -3.98
C VAL A 301 -7.86 13.08 -5.30
N THR A 302 -6.81 12.75 -6.04
CA THR A 302 -6.88 12.17 -7.38
C THR A 302 -5.95 10.98 -7.50
N THR A 303 -6.35 10.01 -8.33
CA THR A 303 -5.50 8.86 -8.67
C THR A 303 -5.01 9.00 -10.11
N ASP A 304 -3.95 8.27 -10.44
CA ASP A 304 -3.49 8.11 -11.83
C ASP A 304 -3.96 6.80 -12.47
N LEU A 305 -5.03 6.23 -11.92
CA LEU A 305 -5.65 5.03 -12.44
C LEU A 305 -6.28 5.28 -13.82
N LEU A 306 -6.35 4.19 -14.57
CA LEU A 306 -6.79 4.19 -15.95
C LEU A 306 -8.30 4.27 -16.04
N PHE A 307 -8.79 4.94 -17.07
CA PHE A 307 -10.19 4.90 -17.45
C PHE A 307 -10.39 3.82 -18.51
N THR A 308 -11.47 3.05 -18.37
CA THR A 308 -12.00 2.13 -19.38
C THR A 308 -12.42 2.88 -20.64
N ALA A 309 -12.01 2.36 -21.79
CA ALA A 309 -12.22 2.98 -23.11
C ALA A 309 -13.60 2.62 -23.68
N GLY A 310 -14.14 3.47 -24.56
CA GLY A 310 -15.47 3.28 -25.14
C GLY A 310 -15.62 2.11 -26.12
N ASP A 311 -14.50 1.53 -26.58
CA ASP A 311 -14.45 0.46 -27.59
C ASP A 311 -13.92 -0.86 -26.97
N GLU A 312 -14.39 -1.21 -25.77
CA GLU A 312 -13.95 -2.41 -25.03
C GLU A 312 -14.74 -3.67 -25.46
N GLU A 313 -14.02 -4.72 -25.87
CA GLU A 313 -14.60 -6.02 -26.30
C GLU A 313 -14.85 -7.00 -25.12
N ASP A 314 -14.44 -6.63 -23.90
CA ASP A 314 -14.60 -7.46 -22.70
C ASP A 314 -15.93 -7.17 -22.00
N GLU A 315 -16.83 -8.17 -21.96
CA GLU A 315 -18.17 -8.09 -21.34
C GLU A 315 -18.14 -7.59 -19.88
N ARG A 316 -17.01 -7.77 -19.16
CA ARG A 316 -16.86 -7.28 -17.78
C ARG A 316 -16.59 -5.77 -17.69
N LEU A 317 -15.97 -5.19 -18.72
CA LEU A 317 -15.57 -3.79 -18.76
C LEU A 317 -16.62 -2.89 -19.44
N GLU A 318 -17.52 -3.47 -20.24
CA GLU A 318 -18.64 -2.74 -20.85
C GLU A 318 -19.49 -1.95 -19.84
N GLN A 319 -19.70 -2.52 -18.64
CA GLN A 319 -20.46 -1.86 -17.57
C GLN A 319 -19.65 -0.80 -16.80
N LEU A 320 -18.34 -0.76 -17.00
CA LEU A 320 -17.41 0.14 -16.32
C LEU A 320 -16.91 1.26 -17.24
N VAL A 321 -17.35 1.37 -18.49
CA VAL A 321 -16.88 2.38 -19.46
C VAL A 321 -16.90 3.81 -18.88
N GLY A 322 -15.76 4.49 -18.97
CA GLY A 322 -15.59 5.85 -18.45
C GLY A 322 -15.32 5.94 -16.94
N GLN A 323 -15.16 4.81 -16.25
CA GLN A 323 -14.83 4.74 -14.82
C GLN A 323 -13.34 4.43 -14.60
N GLN A 324 -12.81 4.80 -13.44
CA GLN A 324 -11.44 4.43 -13.07
C GLN A 324 -11.37 2.97 -12.63
N ILE A 325 -10.40 2.23 -13.14
CA ILE A 325 -10.18 0.82 -12.78
C ILE A 325 -8.77 0.55 -12.26
N LEU A 326 -8.69 -0.38 -11.31
CA LEU A 326 -7.46 -0.99 -10.81
C LEU A 326 -7.49 -2.48 -11.13
N PRO A 327 -7.03 -2.89 -12.34
CA PRO A 327 -6.89 -4.30 -12.67
C PRO A 327 -5.70 -4.89 -11.93
N LEU A 328 -5.95 -5.94 -11.16
CA LEU A 328 -4.98 -6.72 -10.41
C LEU A 328 -4.92 -8.13 -11.04
N GLY A 329 -3.75 -8.76 -10.93
CA GLY A 329 -3.48 -10.04 -11.58
C GLY A 329 -2.01 -10.18 -11.99
N LYS A 330 -1.70 -11.25 -12.73
CA LYS A 330 -0.33 -11.48 -13.25
C LYS A 330 0.10 -10.39 -14.23
N GLN A 331 -0.85 -9.87 -15.01
CA GLN A 331 -0.64 -8.80 -15.99
C GLN A 331 -1.21 -7.43 -15.56
N GLY A 332 -1.83 -7.33 -14.39
CA GLY A 332 -2.44 -6.09 -13.87
C GLY A 332 -1.46 -5.02 -13.36
N VAL A 333 -2.01 -3.87 -12.98
CA VAL A 333 -1.28 -2.71 -12.46
C VAL A 333 -0.66 -3.04 -11.10
N ARG A 334 0.65 -2.88 -10.97
CA ARG A 334 1.40 -3.17 -9.72
C ARG A 334 1.66 -1.96 -8.84
N LYS A 335 1.46 -0.75 -9.39
CA LYS A 335 1.64 0.51 -8.69
C LYS A 335 0.72 1.58 -9.28
N PHE A 336 0.22 2.45 -8.42
CA PHE A 336 -0.47 3.66 -8.81
C PHE A 336 -0.06 4.80 -7.87
N ASN A 337 -0.33 6.02 -8.26
CA ASN A 337 -0.03 7.21 -7.48
C ASN A 337 -1.32 7.93 -7.10
N ALA A 338 -1.36 8.40 -5.86
CA ALA A 338 -2.37 9.30 -5.35
C ALA A 338 -1.78 10.71 -5.22
N SER A 339 -2.46 11.73 -5.71
CA SER A 339 -2.10 13.13 -5.49
C SER A 339 -3.18 13.84 -4.71
N PHE A 340 -2.80 14.79 -3.86
CA PHE A 340 -3.75 15.61 -3.11
C PHE A 340 -3.16 17.00 -2.84
N HIS A 341 -4.06 17.96 -2.67
CA HIS A 341 -3.78 19.35 -2.33
C HIS A 341 -3.98 19.60 -0.83
N VAL A 342 -3.18 20.50 -0.25
CA VAL A 342 -3.27 20.91 1.16
C VAL A 342 -3.17 22.42 1.29
N THR A 343 -4.00 22.99 2.17
CA THR A 343 -3.97 24.41 2.53
C THR A 343 -4.20 24.58 4.03
N PRO A 344 -3.36 25.33 4.78
CA PRO A 344 -2.12 26.00 4.34
C PRO A 344 -0.98 25.00 4.07
N ALA A 345 0.17 25.49 3.58
CA ALA A 345 1.34 24.64 3.37
C ALA A 345 1.77 23.95 4.69
N PRO A 346 2.18 22.66 4.68
CA PRO A 346 2.46 21.89 5.90
C PRO A 346 3.44 22.51 6.88
N GLN A 347 4.36 23.35 6.40
CA GLN A 347 5.31 24.06 7.25
C GLN A 347 4.67 25.12 8.16
N TYR A 348 3.43 25.52 7.89
CA TYR A 348 2.65 26.49 8.65
C TYR A 348 1.54 25.82 9.48
N VAL A 349 1.52 24.50 9.57
CA VAL A 349 0.56 23.75 10.38
C VAL A 349 1.31 23.22 11.59
N ASP A 350 1.18 23.90 12.73
CA ASP A 350 1.85 23.50 13.95
C ASP A 350 1.35 22.12 14.41
N GLY A 351 2.31 21.25 14.74
CA GLY A 351 2.07 19.88 15.17
C GLY A 351 1.93 18.85 14.04
N LEU A 352 1.86 19.25 12.76
CA LEU A 352 1.76 18.32 11.62
C LEU A 352 3.05 17.52 11.40
N ALA A 353 2.93 16.19 11.47
CA ALA A 353 4.04 15.27 11.30
C ALA A 353 3.94 14.46 10.01
N LYS A 354 2.76 13.94 9.68
CA LYS A 354 2.55 13.09 8.51
C LYS A 354 1.12 13.12 8.00
N PHE A 355 0.95 12.80 6.73
CA PHE A 355 -0.31 12.45 6.11
C PHE A 355 -0.41 10.94 5.97
N SER A 356 -1.60 10.39 6.14
CA SER A 356 -1.91 8.98 5.89
C SER A 356 -2.92 8.90 4.75
N VAL A 357 -2.58 8.18 3.70
CA VAL A 357 -3.46 7.90 2.56
C VAL A 357 -3.90 6.44 2.68
N GLN A 358 -5.19 6.22 2.86
CA GLN A 358 -5.80 4.91 3.12
C GLN A 358 -6.70 4.51 1.96
N VAL A 359 -6.67 3.23 1.59
CA VAL A 359 -7.65 2.64 0.66
C VAL A 359 -8.82 2.06 1.45
N ILE A 360 -10.03 2.44 1.07
CA ILE A 360 -11.28 2.05 1.74
C ILE A 360 -12.21 1.42 0.69
N SER A 361 -12.70 0.22 0.98
CA SER A 361 -13.80 -0.46 0.29
C SER A 361 -15.11 0.21 0.67
N LEU A 362 -15.96 0.50 -0.32
CA LEU A 362 -17.31 1.04 -0.09
C LEU A 362 -18.20 0.06 0.68
N GLU A 363 -17.97 -1.24 0.56
CA GLU A 363 -18.81 -2.27 1.18
C GLU A 363 -18.27 -2.74 2.54
N HIS A 364 -16.96 -2.97 2.65
CA HIS A 364 -16.35 -3.64 3.82
C HIS A 364 -15.42 -2.74 4.64
N GLY A 365 -15.21 -1.48 4.24
CA GLY A 365 -14.40 -0.52 4.99
C GLY A 365 -12.90 -0.61 4.69
N ALA A 366 -12.04 -0.36 5.68
CA ALA A 366 -10.60 -0.19 5.43
C ALA A 366 -9.90 -1.51 5.00
N VAL A 367 -9.26 -1.49 3.82
CA VAL A 367 -8.59 -2.66 3.20
C VAL A 367 -7.19 -2.92 3.79
N GLY A 368 -6.77 -2.13 4.78
CA GLY A 368 -5.44 -2.25 5.41
C GLY A 368 -4.27 -1.70 4.56
N LEU A 369 -4.50 -1.27 3.32
CA LEU A 369 -3.48 -0.59 2.51
C LEU A 369 -3.37 0.90 2.89
N VAL A 370 -2.33 1.21 3.67
CA VAL A 370 -2.04 2.56 4.16
C VAL A 370 -0.64 3.00 3.76
N ARG A 371 -0.52 4.21 3.23
CA ARG A 371 0.76 4.86 2.92
C ARG A 371 0.88 6.18 3.67
N ASN A 372 2.00 6.35 4.37
CA ASN A 372 2.29 7.57 5.13
C ASN A 372 3.26 8.47 4.37
N LYS A 373 3.02 9.78 4.41
CA LYS A 373 3.88 10.82 3.84
C LYS A 373 4.22 11.84 4.90
N SER A 374 5.49 11.99 5.26
CA SER A 374 5.91 13.00 6.24
C SER A 374 5.58 14.42 5.77
N ALA A 375 5.23 15.28 6.71
CA ALA A 375 5.04 16.70 6.49
C ALA A 375 6.35 17.32 5.93
N TRP A 376 6.21 18.23 4.97
CA TRP A 376 7.36 18.81 4.27
C TRP A 376 7.56 20.28 4.65
N LYS A 377 8.81 20.72 4.62
CA LYS A 377 9.25 22.06 5.04
C LYS A 377 9.32 23.07 3.88
N THR A 378 8.47 22.91 2.87
CA THR A 378 8.44 23.81 1.70
C THR A 378 7.03 24.35 1.49
N ASN A 379 6.91 25.50 0.81
CA ASN A 379 5.63 26.10 0.42
C ASN A 379 4.82 25.32 -0.64
N ARG A 380 5.17 24.06 -0.87
CA ARG A 380 4.47 23.20 -1.81
C ARG A 380 3.10 22.84 -1.25
N LEU A 381 2.04 23.03 -2.04
CA LEU A 381 0.65 22.73 -1.64
C LEU A 381 0.13 21.40 -2.17
N THR A 382 0.80 20.78 -3.14
CA THR A 382 0.34 19.50 -3.72
C THR A 382 1.40 18.44 -3.57
N THR A 383 1.05 17.22 -3.18
CA THR A 383 2.00 16.11 -3.06
C THR A 383 1.48 14.87 -3.76
N THR A 384 2.39 13.91 -3.99
CA THR A 384 2.07 12.62 -4.62
C THR A 384 2.63 11.48 -3.76
N VAL A 385 1.81 10.46 -3.54
CA VAL A 385 2.11 9.26 -2.75
C VAL A 385 2.01 8.05 -3.66
N ASN A 386 3.02 7.19 -3.63
CA ASN A 386 3.09 5.98 -4.44
C ASN A 386 2.56 4.78 -3.66
N PHE A 387 1.62 4.06 -4.25
CA PHE A 387 1.18 2.75 -3.83
C PHE A 387 1.87 1.68 -4.69
N SER A 388 2.50 0.72 -4.03
CA SER A 388 3.29 -0.35 -4.64
C SER A 388 3.11 -1.64 -3.84
N ASN A 389 3.50 -2.78 -4.42
CA ASN A 389 3.30 -4.11 -3.85
C ASN A 389 1.82 -4.47 -3.66
N LEU A 390 0.95 -4.06 -4.59
CA LEU A 390 -0.49 -4.31 -4.53
C LEU A 390 -0.80 -5.81 -4.49
N GLN A 391 0.07 -6.67 -5.02
CA GLN A 391 -0.09 -8.13 -5.06
C GLN A 391 0.05 -8.84 -3.70
N LYS A 392 0.54 -8.14 -2.66
CA LYS A 392 0.68 -8.70 -1.30
C LYS A 392 -0.58 -8.51 -0.44
N ILE A 393 -1.59 -7.85 -0.99
CA ILE A 393 -2.82 -7.51 -0.30
C ILE A 393 -3.92 -8.39 -0.89
N ASP A 394 -4.76 -8.90 0.01
CA ASP A 394 -5.97 -9.61 -0.41
C ASP A 394 -6.99 -8.55 -0.81
N TRP A 395 -7.27 -8.46 -2.10
CA TRP A 395 -8.17 -7.46 -2.65
C TRP A 395 -9.54 -8.06 -2.86
N GLU A 396 -10.54 -7.35 -2.36
CA GLU A 396 -11.93 -7.63 -2.68
C GLU A 396 -12.29 -6.95 -4.01
N GLU A 397 -13.07 -7.65 -4.81
CA GLU A 397 -13.67 -7.07 -6.02
C GLU A 397 -14.74 -6.06 -5.62
N GLY A 398 -14.71 -4.87 -6.24
CA GLY A 398 -15.71 -3.84 -5.98
C GLY A 398 -15.17 -2.41 -5.95
N TRP A 399 -16.02 -1.49 -5.52
CA TRP A 399 -15.72 -0.05 -5.50
C TRP A 399 -14.88 0.35 -4.29
N HIS A 400 -13.80 1.08 -4.56
CA HIS A 400 -12.85 1.55 -3.57
C HIS A 400 -12.59 3.05 -3.76
N PHE A 401 -12.20 3.73 -2.70
CA PHE A 401 -11.74 5.13 -2.77
C PHE A 401 -10.56 5.37 -1.83
N LEU A 402 -9.84 6.46 -2.06
CA LEU A 402 -8.77 6.91 -1.18
C LEU A 402 -9.29 7.92 -0.18
N ARG A 403 -8.84 7.81 1.08
CA ARG A 403 -9.05 8.84 2.11
C ARG A 403 -7.71 9.35 2.62
N VAL A 404 -7.55 10.67 2.66
CA VAL A 404 -6.36 11.33 3.21
C VAL A 404 -6.66 11.92 4.57
N LEU A 405 -5.77 11.67 5.53
CA LEU A 405 -5.83 12.15 6.91
C LEU A 405 -4.50 12.78 7.31
N ALA A 406 -4.52 13.76 8.21
CA ALA A 406 -3.33 14.41 8.75
C ALA A 406 -3.11 14.02 10.21
N TYR A 407 -1.85 13.80 10.58
CA TYR A 407 -1.45 13.31 11.89
C TYR A 407 -0.30 14.11 12.52
N THR A 408 -0.31 14.21 13.84
CA THR A 408 0.77 14.76 14.66
C THR A 408 1.88 13.75 14.92
N ASN A 409 2.99 14.20 15.53
CA ASN A 409 4.11 13.32 15.93
C ASN A 409 3.69 12.30 16.98
N ALA A 410 2.73 12.67 17.83
CA ALA A 410 2.14 11.75 18.79
C ALA A 410 1.23 10.72 18.11
N GLY A 411 0.80 10.94 16.87
CA GLY A 411 -0.16 10.10 16.15
C GLY A 411 -1.61 10.54 16.32
N ASP A 412 -1.84 11.80 16.69
CA ASP A 412 -3.19 12.37 16.81
C ASP A 412 -3.66 12.92 15.48
N LEU A 413 -4.96 12.82 15.21
CA LEU A 413 -5.55 13.42 14.01
C LEU A 413 -5.55 14.94 14.11
N ILE A 414 -5.18 15.57 13.00
CA ILE A 414 -5.29 17.00 12.82
C ILE A 414 -6.69 17.32 12.28
N PRO A 415 -7.45 18.24 12.89
CA PRO A 415 -8.79 18.58 12.43
C PRO A 415 -8.79 19.07 10.98
N LEU A 416 -9.67 18.49 10.16
CA LEU A 416 -9.84 18.85 8.76
C LEU A 416 -10.87 19.96 8.60
N ILE A 417 -10.57 20.93 7.74
CA ILE A 417 -11.50 21.98 7.31
C ILE A 417 -11.69 21.92 5.80
N ASP A 418 -12.84 22.38 5.32
CA ASP A 418 -13.08 22.61 3.89
C ASP A 418 -12.48 23.95 3.43
N GLU A 419 -12.63 24.26 2.14
CA GLU A 419 -12.15 25.52 1.56
C GLU A 419 -12.84 26.77 2.15
N ALA A 420 -14.02 26.62 2.74
CA ALA A 420 -14.75 27.67 3.42
C ALA A 420 -14.40 27.78 4.92
N GLY A 421 -13.49 26.95 5.42
CA GLY A 421 -13.06 26.92 6.81
C GLY A 421 -14.02 26.20 7.77
N LYS A 422 -15.02 25.48 7.25
CA LYS A 422 -15.96 24.67 8.03
C LYS A 422 -15.34 23.30 8.31
N SER A 423 -15.61 22.73 9.47
CA SER A 423 -15.09 21.41 9.86
C SER A 423 -15.61 20.32 8.91
N VAL A 424 -14.72 19.42 8.47
CA VAL A 424 -15.06 18.24 7.66
C VAL A 424 -15.41 17.08 8.60
N PRO A 425 -16.67 16.61 8.63
CA PRO A 425 -17.11 15.53 9.51
C PRO A 425 -16.43 14.19 9.15
N TRP A 426 -16.12 13.39 10.15
CA TRP A 426 -15.42 12.10 10.00
C TRP A 426 -16.34 10.93 9.63
N SER A 427 -17.62 11.00 9.98
CA SER A 427 -18.67 10.03 9.64
C SER A 427 -19.94 10.74 9.14
N THR A 428 -20.61 10.15 8.15
CA THR A 428 -21.96 10.57 7.73
C THR A 428 -22.98 10.14 8.79
N SER A 429 -23.85 11.07 9.19
CA SER A 429 -25.18 10.71 9.66
C SER A 429 -26.03 10.41 8.43
N GLY A 430 -27.10 9.62 8.54
CA GLY A 430 -27.97 9.26 7.42
C GLY A 430 -28.47 10.43 6.56
N ASP A 431 -28.97 10.05 5.37
CA ASP A 431 -29.37 10.85 4.19
C ASP A 431 -28.22 11.52 3.38
N ASP A 432 -27.04 11.75 3.98
CA ASP A 432 -25.85 12.32 3.30
C ASP A 432 -24.82 11.25 2.87
N GLU A 433 -25.21 9.98 2.75
CA GLU A 433 -24.30 8.88 2.33
C GLU A 433 -23.71 9.04 0.91
N GLN A 434 -24.22 10.00 0.12
CA GLN A 434 -23.83 10.22 -1.27
C GLN A 434 -22.96 11.48 -1.50
N GLN A 435 -22.65 12.26 -0.47
CA GLN A 435 -21.76 13.42 -0.63
C GLN A 435 -20.30 13.06 -0.35
N ARG A 436 -19.54 12.88 -1.44
CA ARG A 436 -18.08 12.69 -1.44
C ARG A 436 -17.39 13.80 -0.67
N ARG A 437 -16.47 13.45 0.23
CA ARG A 437 -15.72 14.45 1.01
C ARG A 437 -14.56 15.01 0.21
N ILE A 438 -14.18 16.23 0.58
CA ILE A 438 -13.07 16.95 -0.04
C ILE A 438 -11.72 16.21 0.11
N ASN A 439 -11.54 15.46 1.20
CA ASN A 439 -10.34 14.67 1.48
C ASN A 439 -10.40 13.22 0.93
N GLU A 440 -11.35 12.92 0.04
CA GLU A 440 -11.56 11.60 -0.56
C GLU A 440 -11.41 11.64 -2.09
N SER A 441 -10.90 10.56 -2.70
CA SER A 441 -10.81 10.44 -4.16
C SER A 441 -12.15 10.10 -4.82
N GLU A 442 -12.23 10.23 -6.14
CA GLU A 442 -13.30 9.54 -6.89
C GLU A 442 -13.20 8.02 -6.64
N PRO A 443 -14.33 7.31 -6.61
CA PRO A 443 -14.33 5.85 -6.56
C PRO A 443 -13.64 5.26 -7.80
N PHE A 444 -12.90 4.17 -7.59
CA PHE A 444 -12.33 3.34 -8.64
C PHE A 444 -12.69 1.87 -8.37
N TYR A 445 -12.86 1.11 -9.45
CA TYR A 445 -13.26 -0.30 -9.36
C TYR A 445 -12.04 -1.22 -9.34
N VAL A 446 -11.97 -2.13 -8.39
CA VAL A 446 -10.86 -3.09 -8.25
C VAL A 446 -11.26 -4.43 -8.87
N LEU A 447 -10.40 -4.97 -9.75
CA LEU A 447 -10.59 -6.26 -10.43
C LEU A 447 -9.46 -7.23 -10.02
N PRO A 448 -9.67 -8.15 -9.06
CA PRO A 448 -8.65 -9.08 -8.58
C PRO A 448 -8.17 -10.12 -9.62
N GLU A 449 -9.05 -10.53 -10.55
CA GLU A 449 -8.82 -11.59 -11.53
C GLU A 449 -9.13 -11.15 -12.97
N GLY A 450 -8.54 -10.04 -13.41
CA GLY A 450 -8.64 -9.56 -14.79
C GLY A 450 -7.26 -9.42 -15.43
N ASP A 451 -6.87 -10.37 -16.30
CA ASP A 451 -5.79 -10.15 -17.27
C ASP A 451 -6.33 -9.20 -18.36
N VAL A 452 -6.54 -7.93 -18.00
CA VAL A 452 -6.90 -6.88 -18.95
C VAL A 452 -5.60 -6.25 -19.46
N ASP A 453 -5.31 -6.45 -20.75
CA ASP A 453 -4.13 -5.91 -21.43
C ASP A 453 -4.29 -4.40 -21.67
N ILE A 454 -4.04 -3.58 -20.65
CA ILE A 454 -4.07 -2.12 -20.78
C ILE A 454 -2.64 -1.55 -20.76
N VAL A 455 -2.25 -0.88 -21.85
CA VAL A 455 -0.96 -0.18 -21.96
C VAL A 455 -0.97 1.04 -21.04
N PRO A 456 -0.15 1.09 -19.97
CA PRO A 456 -0.17 2.22 -19.04
C PRO A 456 0.35 3.49 -19.72
N PRO A 457 -0.26 4.67 -19.50
CA PRO A 457 0.24 5.94 -20.01
C PRO A 457 1.58 6.26 -19.35
N GLN A 458 2.63 6.32 -20.16
CA GLN A 458 3.98 6.59 -19.66
C GLN A 458 4.16 8.09 -19.38
N ARG A 459 4.24 8.45 -18.09
CA ARG A 459 4.38 9.84 -17.63
C ARG A 459 5.72 10.50 -17.99
N ALA A 460 6.79 9.72 -18.15
CA ALA A 460 8.11 10.21 -18.54
C ALA A 460 8.81 9.18 -19.43
N VAL A 461 9.19 9.60 -20.63
CA VAL A 461 9.98 8.79 -21.58
C VAL A 461 11.44 8.81 -21.11
N GLN A 462 11.96 7.65 -20.72
CA GLN A 462 13.34 7.55 -20.26
C GLN A 462 14.31 7.64 -21.43
N ARG A 463 15.57 8.02 -21.12
CA ARG A 463 16.63 8.13 -22.11
C ARG A 463 17.59 6.97 -21.95
N GLU A 464 17.88 6.31 -23.06
CA GLU A 464 18.77 5.16 -23.15
C GLU A 464 19.86 5.38 -24.19
N VAL A 465 20.91 4.56 -24.17
CA VAL A 465 22.07 4.73 -25.05
C VAL A 465 21.85 4.15 -26.45
N SER A 466 21.06 3.08 -26.56
CA SER A 466 20.72 2.38 -27.81
C SER A 466 19.50 1.49 -27.62
N LEU A 467 18.97 0.94 -28.71
CA LEU A 467 17.89 -0.05 -28.69
C LEU A 467 18.21 -1.24 -27.78
N ASN A 468 19.39 -1.84 -27.92
CA ASN A 468 19.81 -2.98 -27.10
C ASN A 468 19.85 -2.64 -25.60
N HIS A 469 20.31 -1.44 -25.25
CA HIS A 469 20.32 -1.00 -23.84
C HIS A 469 18.89 -0.81 -23.31
N ALA A 470 18.03 -0.15 -24.10
CA ALA A 470 16.63 0.04 -23.73
C ALA A 470 15.90 -1.30 -23.53
N GLN A 471 16.12 -2.26 -24.43
CA GLN A 471 15.54 -3.60 -24.32
C GLN A 471 16.05 -4.33 -23.09
N LEU A 472 17.37 -4.39 -22.86
CA LEU A 472 17.95 -5.03 -21.68
C LEU A 472 17.48 -4.38 -20.37
N SER A 473 17.44 -3.05 -20.32
CA SER A 473 16.94 -2.29 -19.17
C SER A 473 15.50 -2.69 -18.82
N LEU A 474 14.62 -2.74 -19.82
CA LEU A 474 13.24 -3.20 -19.65
C LEU A 474 13.13 -4.67 -19.25
N GLN A 475 13.98 -5.53 -19.80
CA GLN A 475 14.05 -6.95 -19.44
C GLN A 475 14.48 -7.16 -17.98
N PHE A 476 15.48 -6.42 -17.50
CA PHE A 476 15.86 -6.46 -16.09
C PHE A 476 14.78 -5.88 -15.17
N VAL A 477 14.07 -4.84 -15.60
CA VAL A 477 12.90 -4.32 -14.86
C VAL A 477 11.80 -5.38 -14.78
N ALA A 478 11.48 -6.05 -15.89
CA ALA A 478 10.52 -7.13 -15.90
C ALA A 478 10.95 -8.29 -15.00
N LEU A 479 12.24 -8.63 -15.00
CA LEU A 479 12.79 -9.67 -14.12
C LEU A 479 12.66 -9.31 -12.63
N LEU A 480 13.00 -8.07 -12.25
CA LEU A 480 12.81 -7.55 -10.89
C LEU A 480 11.33 -7.52 -10.49
N ASP A 481 10.46 -7.27 -11.45
CA ASP A 481 9.02 -7.38 -11.28
C ASP A 481 8.52 -8.84 -11.35
N GLY A 482 9.38 -9.87 -11.43
CA GLY A 482 8.94 -11.27 -11.56
C GLY A 482 8.06 -11.55 -12.80
N ARG A 483 8.14 -10.70 -13.83
CA ARG A 483 7.54 -10.91 -15.15
C ARG A 483 8.53 -11.66 -16.04
N ASN A 484 8.02 -12.39 -17.03
CA ASN A 484 8.88 -13.02 -18.04
C ASN A 484 9.53 -11.92 -18.90
N PRO A 485 10.87 -11.82 -18.95
CA PRO A 485 11.56 -10.80 -19.74
C PRO A 485 11.67 -11.15 -21.24
N THR A 486 11.51 -12.42 -21.64
CA THR A 486 11.70 -12.87 -23.03
C THR A 486 10.83 -12.17 -24.09
N PRO A 487 9.53 -11.87 -23.86
CA PRO A 487 8.68 -11.30 -24.91
C PRO A 487 8.91 -9.80 -25.17
N ILE A 488 9.80 -9.13 -24.42
CA ILE A 488 10.03 -7.69 -24.58
C ILE A 488 10.88 -7.45 -25.83
N ALA A 489 10.24 -6.94 -26.88
CA ALA A 489 10.84 -6.61 -28.16
C ALA A 489 10.35 -5.24 -28.68
N PRO A 490 11.16 -4.54 -29.49
CA PRO A 490 10.75 -3.29 -30.09
C PRO A 490 9.58 -3.51 -31.06
N SER A 491 8.51 -2.75 -30.89
CA SER A 491 7.32 -2.73 -31.76
C SER A 491 7.48 -1.74 -32.92
N THR A 492 8.00 -0.54 -32.63
CA THR A 492 8.29 0.48 -33.63
C THR A 492 9.56 1.22 -33.26
N VAL A 493 10.38 1.55 -34.26
CA VAL A 493 11.61 2.31 -34.13
C VAL A 493 11.59 3.40 -35.19
N GLY A 494 11.80 4.65 -34.80
CA GLY A 494 11.78 5.78 -35.73
C GLY A 494 12.28 7.07 -35.09
N TRP A 495 12.54 8.09 -35.89
CA TRP A 495 12.91 9.40 -35.36
C TRP A 495 11.68 10.14 -34.83
N ALA A 496 11.80 10.78 -33.66
CA ALA A 496 10.69 11.50 -33.06
C ALA A 496 10.30 12.73 -33.92
N GLU A 497 9.04 12.80 -34.35
CA GLU A 497 8.50 13.93 -35.11
C GLU A 497 7.90 15.00 -34.16
N GLY A 498 8.53 16.18 -34.11
CA GLY A 498 8.01 17.34 -33.36
C GLY A 498 9.09 18.13 -32.62
N LYS A 499 8.85 19.43 -32.37
CA LYS A 499 9.76 20.28 -31.58
C LYS A 499 9.80 19.78 -30.13
N PRO A 500 10.91 19.23 -29.62
CA PRO A 500 10.98 18.75 -28.25
C PRO A 500 10.85 19.91 -27.27
N ARG A 501 10.02 19.74 -26.23
CA ARG A 501 9.86 20.69 -25.10
C ARG A 501 11.17 20.94 -24.33
N THR A 502 12.17 20.06 -24.48
CA THR A 502 13.51 20.18 -23.93
C THR A 502 14.54 20.02 -25.06
N LYS A 503 14.98 21.14 -25.65
CA LYS A 503 16.08 21.15 -26.62
C LYS A 503 17.35 20.57 -25.99
N THR A 504 17.66 19.31 -26.28
CA THR A 504 19.05 18.85 -26.17
C THR A 504 19.76 19.42 -27.39
N VAL A 505 20.42 20.56 -27.20
CA VAL A 505 21.08 21.30 -28.29
C VAL A 505 22.09 20.37 -28.97
N GLY A 506 21.94 20.15 -30.29
CA GLY A 506 22.87 19.36 -31.09
C GLY A 506 22.58 17.85 -31.21
N ALA A 507 21.48 17.33 -30.66
CA ALA A 507 21.08 15.92 -30.78
C ALA A 507 19.69 15.75 -31.41
N ASP A 508 19.51 14.66 -32.14
CA ASP A 508 18.21 14.15 -32.60
C ASP A 508 17.77 13.00 -31.69
N LEU A 509 16.47 12.80 -31.55
CA LEU A 509 15.89 11.79 -30.68
C LEU A 509 15.33 10.64 -31.52
N LEU A 510 15.89 9.45 -31.33
CA LEU A 510 15.32 8.22 -31.83
C LEU A 510 14.30 7.71 -30.79
N GLU A 511 13.07 7.47 -31.22
CA GLU A 511 11.98 6.94 -30.42
C GLU A 511 11.84 5.43 -30.65
N ILE A 512 11.79 4.66 -29.56
CA ILE A 512 11.67 3.20 -29.56
C ILE A 512 10.46 2.82 -28.71
N LYS A 513 9.46 2.16 -29.29
CA LYS A 513 8.26 1.71 -28.57
C LYS A 513 8.36 0.22 -28.29
N PHE A 514 8.11 -0.19 -27.05
CA PHE A 514 8.08 -1.58 -26.59
C PHE A 514 6.64 -2.03 -26.22
N GLY A 515 5.63 -1.50 -26.93
CA GLY A 515 4.22 -1.78 -26.61
C GLY A 515 3.88 -1.41 -25.17
N ARG A 516 3.48 -2.40 -24.37
CA ARG A 516 3.08 -2.23 -22.96
C ARG A 516 4.20 -1.78 -22.02
N ASP A 517 5.45 -2.07 -22.39
CA ASP A 517 6.62 -1.73 -21.56
C ASP A 517 7.04 -0.25 -21.74
N GLY A 518 6.35 0.47 -22.62
CA GLY A 518 6.48 1.91 -22.80
C GLY A 518 7.39 2.30 -23.96
N THR A 519 7.63 3.60 -24.05
CA THR A 519 8.49 4.25 -25.05
C THR A 519 9.82 4.68 -24.42
N MET A 520 10.89 4.59 -25.18
CA MET A 520 12.24 5.00 -24.80
C MET A 520 12.82 5.92 -25.86
N ASN A 521 13.60 6.91 -25.43
CA ASN A 521 14.28 7.83 -26.33
C ASN A 521 15.79 7.60 -26.31
N VAL A 522 16.42 7.58 -27.49
CA VAL A 522 17.87 7.50 -27.63
C VAL A 522 18.38 8.80 -28.26
N PRO A 523 19.09 9.66 -27.51
CA PRO A 523 19.68 10.87 -28.07
C PRO A 523 20.91 10.54 -28.90
N VAL A 524 20.88 10.92 -30.18
CA VAL A 524 21.99 10.73 -31.13
C VAL A 524 22.52 12.11 -31.53
N ALA A 525 23.84 12.32 -31.40
CA ALA A 525 24.46 13.57 -31.81
C ALA A 525 24.30 13.76 -33.33
N ARG A 526 23.79 14.93 -33.76
CA ARG A 526 23.51 15.21 -35.17
C ARG A 526 24.71 14.97 -36.10
N PRO A 527 25.93 15.43 -35.77
CA PRO A 527 27.09 15.19 -36.65
C PRO A 527 27.39 13.70 -36.84
N LEU A 528 27.20 12.89 -35.80
CA LEU A 528 27.40 11.44 -35.88
C LEU A 528 26.28 10.77 -36.69
N ARG A 529 25.02 11.20 -36.52
CA ARG A 529 23.89 10.74 -37.34
C ARG A 529 24.16 11.02 -38.82
N THR A 530 24.51 12.25 -39.16
CA THR A 530 24.79 12.66 -40.55
C THR A 530 25.92 11.84 -41.15
N LEU A 531 27.02 11.68 -40.41
CA LEU A 531 28.18 10.91 -40.85
C LEU A 531 27.86 9.43 -41.05
N GLU A 532 27.20 8.80 -40.08
CA GLU A 532 26.84 7.38 -40.19
C GLU A 532 25.81 7.14 -41.29
N THR A 533 24.84 8.03 -41.46
CA THR A 533 23.88 7.96 -42.58
C THR A 533 24.60 8.05 -43.93
N ALA A 534 25.62 8.91 -44.04
CA ALA A 534 26.43 9.02 -45.25
C ALA A 534 27.26 7.75 -45.51
N MET A 535 27.80 7.11 -44.46
CA MET A 535 28.49 5.82 -44.58
C MET A 535 27.52 4.71 -45.01
N LEU A 536 26.33 4.63 -44.41
CA LEU A 536 25.34 3.60 -44.68
C LEU A 536 24.67 3.74 -46.06
N ALA A 537 24.68 4.94 -46.64
CA ALA A 537 24.04 5.22 -47.92
C ALA A 537 24.65 4.43 -49.08
N ASP A 538 25.97 4.19 -49.04
CA ASP A 538 26.72 3.50 -50.10
C ASP A 538 27.79 2.58 -49.50
N ALA A 539 27.57 1.25 -49.63
CA ALA A 539 28.51 0.25 -49.14
C ALA A 539 29.85 0.25 -49.90
N ALA A 540 29.85 0.69 -51.17
CA ALA A 540 31.04 0.90 -51.99
C ALA A 540 31.50 2.37 -51.99
N GLY A 541 31.03 3.15 -51.01
CA GLY A 541 31.39 4.54 -50.83
C GLY A 541 32.79 4.74 -50.20
N PRO A 542 33.07 5.94 -49.67
CA PRO A 542 34.35 6.28 -49.07
C PRO A 542 34.76 5.32 -47.94
N LEU A 543 36.03 4.90 -47.96
CA LEU A 543 36.57 3.98 -46.97
C LEU A 543 36.85 4.64 -45.63
N SER A 544 37.23 5.91 -45.61
CA SER A 544 37.51 6.66 -44.38
C SER A 544 36.96 8.07 -44.49
N TRP A 545 36.85 8.76 -43.35
CA TRP A 545 36.28 10.10 -43.28
C TRP A 545 37.17 11.01 -42.45
N HIS A 546 37.07 12.31 -42.69
CA HIS A 546 37.67 13.35 -41.87
C HIS A 546 36.60 14.27 -41.31
N LEU A 547 36.71 14.62 -40.04
CA LEU A 547 35.80 15.53 -39.38
C LEU A 547 36.58 16.55 -38.55
N ALA A 548 36.42 17.82 -38.87
CA ALA A 548 37.02 18.92 -38.14
C ALA A 548 36.10 19.38 -37.00
N VAL A 549 36.67 19.63 -35.83
CA VAL A 549 35.97 20.22 -34.68
C VAL A 549 36.72 21.49 -34.27
N ASN A 550 36.10 22.65 -34.44
CA ASN A 550 36.71 23.94 -34.13
C ASN A 550 35.87 24.64 -33.05
N LEU A 551 36.48 24.97 -31.91
CA LEU A 551 35.79 25.68 -30.81
C LEU A 551 34.43 25.03 -30.46
N ASP A 552 34.43 23.71 -30.29
CA ASP A 552 33.25 22.87 -30.00
C ASP A 552 32.16 22.84 -31.10
N GLN A 553 32.45 23.37 -32.29
CA GLN A 553 31.60 23.27 -33.47
C GLN A 553 32.14 22.23 -34.45
N THR A 554 31.27 21.30 -34.85
CA THR A 554 31.58 20.26 -35.83
C THR A 554 31.41 20.80 -37.25
N GLY A 555 32.44 20.62 -38.09
CA GLY A 555 32.37 20.88 -39.52
C GLY A 555 31.65 19.77 -40.27
N GLU A 556 31.56 19.91 -41.60
CA GLU A 556 31.01 18.84 -42.45
C GLU A 556 31.99 17.66 -42.56
N PRO A 557 31.47 16.42 -42.56
CA PRO A 557 32.30 15.24 -42.75
C PRO A 557 32.82 15.18 -44.20
N LEU A 558 34.13 15.05 -44.35
CA LEU A 558 34.81 14.99 -45.64
C LEU A 558 35.18 13.54 -45.96
N PRO A 559 34.76 12.99 -47.12
CA PRO A 559 35.13 11.65 -47.52
C PRO A 559 36.61 11.57 -47.88
N GLN A 560 37.24 10.45 -47.53
CA GLN A 560 38.61 10.11 -47.91
C GLN A 560 38.64 8.72 -48.54
N ASN A 561 39.55 8.52 -49.50
CA ASN A 561 39.84 7.23 -50.10
C ASN A 561 38.59 6.51 -50.68
N ALA A 562 38.12 6.96 -51.84
CA ALA A 562 36.89 6.46 -52.45
C ALA A 562 37.09 5.34 -53.50
N GLU A 563 38.33 5.00 -53.85
CA GLU A 563 38.60 3.98 -54.88
C GLU A 563 38.73 2.59 -54.26
N TRP A 564 37.80 1.71 -54.60
CA TRP A 564 37.82 0.31 -54.17
C TRP A 564 38.73 -0.53 -55.07
N PRO A 565 39.47 -1.50 -54.50
CA PRO A 565 40.20 -2.49 -55.29
C PRO A 565 39.25 -3.41 -56.05
N GLU A 566 39.68 -3.89 -57.22
CA GLU A 566 38.94 -4.91 -57.97
C GLU A 566 39.28 -6.33 -57.48
N GLY A 567 38.28 -7.23 -57.47
CA GLY A 567 38.51 -8.67 -57.29
C GLY A 567 37.35 -9.39 -56.60
N ALA A 568 37.23 -10.70 -56.85
CA ALA A 568 36.11 -11.52 -56.36
C ALA A 568 35.95 -11.54 -54.82
N LEU A 569 37.04 -11.41 -54.06
CA LEU A 569 36.96 -11.30 -52.59
C LEU A 569 36.46 -9.92 -52.14
N VAL A 570 36.71 -8.88 -52.92
CA VAL A 570 36.17 -7.53 -52.66
C VAL A 570 34.67 -7.52 -52.97
N ASP A 571 34.26 -8.17 -54.07
CA ASP A 571 32.84 -8.31 -54.43
C ASP A 571 32.06 -9.03 -53.32
N THR A 572 32.57 -10.19 -52.86
CA THR A 572 32.00 -10.94 -51.73
C THR A 572 31.89 -10.07 -50.47
N PHE A 573 32.92 -9.28 -50.16
CA PHE A 573 32.91 -8.38 -49.01
C PHE A 573 31.87 -7.25 -49.16
N LEU A 574 31.78 -6.64 -50.34
CA LEU A 574 30.82 -5.57 -50.62
C LEU A 574 29.37 -6.08 -50.62
N GLU A 575 29.12 -7.31 -51.08
CA GLU A 575 27.82 -7.96 -50.97
C GLU A 575 27.40 -8.13 -49.50
N ALA A 576 28.29 -8.68 -48.66
CA ALA A 576 28.01 -8.86 -47.24
C ALA A 576 27.83 -7.51 -46.52
N ARG A 577 28.65 -6.51 -46.87
CA ARG A 577 28.53 -5.14 -46.36
C ARG A 577 27.20 -4.51 -46.73
N THR A 578 26.78 -4.66 -47.99
CA THR A 578 25.51 -4.13 -48.50
C THR A 578 24.33 -4.72 -47.74
N ALA A 579 24.33 -6.04 -47.54
CA ALA A 579 23.29 -6.73 -46.77
C ALA A 579 23.21 -6.22 -45.32
N TYR A 580 24.35 -6.05 -44.66
CA TYR A 580 24.42 -5.51 -43.30
C TYR A 580 23.94 -4.04 -43.26
N PHE A 581 24.39 -3.18 -44.18
CA PHE A 581 24.02 -1.76 -44.21
C PHE A 581 22.52 -1.57 -44.46
N ALA A 582 21.94 -2.34 -45.39
CA ALA A 582 20.51 -2.34 -45.65
C ALA A 582 19.70 -2.71 -44.39
N ALA A 583 20.18 -3.69 -43.62
CA ALA A 583 19.52 -4.10 -42.39
C ALA A 583 19.59 -3.04 -41.29
N VAL A 584 20.73 -2.34 -41.14
CA VAL A 584 20.89 -1.25 -40.16
C VAL A 584 20.01 -0.04 -40.50
N ARG A 585 19.91 0.32 -41.78
CA ARG A 585 19.09 1.46 -42.25
C ARG A 585 17.59 1.27 -42.05
N GLY A 586 17.16 0.03 -41.86
CA GLY A 586 15.76 -0.34 -41.71
C GLY A 586 14.90 -0.02 -42.94
N PRO A 587 13.57 -0.23 -42.85
CA PRO A 587 12.67 -0.12 -43.99
C PRO A 587 12.55 1.30 -44.56
N GLN A 588 12.67 2.31 -43.71
CA GLN A 588 12.58 3.73 -44.08
C GLN A 588 13.91 4.30 -44.60
N GLY A 589 15.02 3.58 -44.39
CA GLY A 589 16.31 3.90 -44.98
C GLY A 589 17.13 4.96 -44.25
N ASP A 590 16.68 5.44 -43.10
CA ASP A 590 17.22 6.59 -42.34
C ASP A 590 17.64 6.26 -40.90
N LEU A 591 17.61 4.97 -40.53
CA LEU A 591 18.08 4.50 -39.23
C LEU A 591 19.62 4.36 -39.20
N VAL A 592 20.15 4.36 -37.97
CA VAL A 592 21.58 4.24 -37.65
C VAL A 592 21.79 3.12 -36.63
N SER A 593 23.03 2.75 -36.35
CA SER A 593 23.40 1.64 -35.47
C SER A 593 22.76 1.67 -34.08
N GLN A 594 22.47 2.85 -33.52
CA GLN A 594 21.78 2.96 -32.22
C GLN A 594 20.34 2.40 -32.26
N ALA A 595 19.75 2.29 -33.45
CA ALA A 595 18.44 1.71 -33.72
C ALA A 595 18.49 0.20 -34.03
N ALA A 596 19.68 -0.40 -34.12
CA ALA A 596 19.85 -1.78 -34.56
C ALA A 596 19.79 -2.78 -33.38
N ASP A 597 19.06 -3.88 -33.59
CA ASP A 597 19.18 -5.08 -32.76
C ASP A 597 20.36 -5.93 -33.26
N PHE A 598 21.55 -5.67 -32.69
CA PHE A 598 22.77 -6.39 -33.08
C PHE A 598 22.73 -7.90 -32.86
N ARG A 599 21.84 -8.41 -31.99
CA ARG A 599 21.66 -9.84 -31.79
C ARG A 599 20.89 -10.44 -32.96
N ALA A 600 19.81 -9.80 -33.37
CA ALA A 600 19.04 -10.18 -34.56
C ALA A 600 19.88 -10.07 -35.84
N LEU A 601 20.79 -9.10 -35.93
CA LEU A 601 21.68 -8.89 -37.08
C LEU A 601 22.91 -9.83 -37.11
N ARG A 602 23.14 -10.64 -36.08
CA ARG A 602 24.29 -11.55 -36.02
C ARG A 602 24.48 -12.43 -37.27
N PRO A 603 23.44 -12.99 -37.90
CA PRO A 603 23.58 -13.78 -39.13
C PRO A 603 24.13 -13.00 -40.33
N LEU A 604 24.05 -11.66 -40.33
CA LEU A 604 24.65 -10.79 -41.36
C LEU A 604 26.05 -10.32 -40.95
N ILE A 605 26.24 -10.03 -39.66
CA ILE A 605 27.49 -9.50 -39.11
C ILE A 605 28.64 -10.52 -39.19
N VAL A 606 28.37 -11.79 -38.89
CA VAL A 606 29.42 -12.83 -38.89
C VAL A 606 29.98 -13.06 -40.30
N PRO A 607 29.16 -13.32 -41.34
CA PRO A 607 29.66 -13.41 -42.71
C PRO A 607 30.38 -12.14 -43.19
N TYR A 608 29.90 -10.97 -42.77
CA TYR A 608 30.54 -9.70 -43.10
C TYR A 608 31.96 -9.59 -42.50
N ALA A 609 32.12 -9.95 -41.23
CA ALA A 609 33.44 -9.98 -40.59
C ALA A 609 34.35 -11.07 -41.18
N ASP A 610 33.82 -12.24 -41.51
CA ASP A 610 34.57 -13.32 -42.13
C ASP A 610 35.07 -12.93 -43.53
N ALA A 611 34.22 -12.32 -44.35
CA ALA A 611 34.61 -11.82 -45.67
C ALA A 611 35.73 -10.77 -45.58
N TYR A 612 35.68 -9.90 -44.56
CA TYR A 612 36.75 -8.94 -44.30
C TYR A 612 38.08 -9.62 -43.95
N VAL A 613 38.05 -10.61 -43.05
CA VAL A 613 39.26 -11.34 -42.65
C VAL A 613 39.84 -12.12 -43.83
N GLN A 614 39.02 -12.79 -44.63
CA GLN A 614 39.47 -13.52 -45.83
C GLN A 614 40.12 -12.59 -46.85
N LEU A 615 39.53 -11.41 -47.09
CA LEU A 615 40.10 -10.40 -47.98
C LEU A 615 41.48 -9.93 -47.49
N LEU A 616 41.60 -9.60 -46.20
CA LEU A 616 42.88 -9.18 -45.62
C LEU A 616 43.93 -10.30 -45.67
N GLN A 617 43.56 -11.54 -45.33
CA GLN A 617 44.47 -12.68 -45.38
C GLN A 617 44.99 -12.95 -46.79
N SER A 618 44.14 -12.84 -47.80
CA SER A 618 44.55 -12.97 -49.21
C SER A 618 45.55 -11.88 -49.59
N LEU A 619 45.35 -10.64 -49.15
CA LEU A 619 46.27 -9.53 -49.42
C LEU A 619 47.61 -9.68 -48.70
N VAL A 620 47.60 -10.14 -47.44
CA VAL A 620 48.84 -10.48 -46.71
C VAL A 620 49.61 -11.56 -47.47
N TYR A 621 48.94 -12.64 -47.88
CA TYR A 621 49.57 -13.72 -48.64
C TYR A 621 50.16 -13.22 -49.97
N GLN A 622 49.42 -12.40 -50.72
CA GLN A 622 49.92 -11.80 -51.97
C GLN A 622 51.10 -10.85 -51.73
N SER A 623 51.15 -10.17 -50.58
CA SER A 623 52.27 -9.31 -50.21
C SER A 623 53.57 -10.07 -49.92
N GLU A 624 53.45 -11.29 -49.39
CA GLU A 624 54.59 -12.13 -49.00
C GLU A 624 55.06 -13.06 -50.14
N ALA A 625 54.12 -13.59 -50.93
CA ALA A 625 54.38 -14.62 -51.95
C ALA A 625 54.31 -14.12 -53.41
N GLY A 626 53.90 -12.87 -53.64
CA GLY A 626 53.74 -12.29 -54.97
C GLY A 626 55.05 -11.80 -55.62
N SER A 627 54.97 -11.44 -56.90
CA SER A 627 56.02 -10.66 -57.56
C SER A 627 56.17 -9.27 -56.92
N GLU A 628 57.29 -8.57 -57.14
CA GLU A 628 57.52 -7.24 -56.54
C GLU A 628 56.36 -6.24 -56.81
N GLU A 629 55.81 -6.25 -58.04
CA GLU A 629 54.67 -5.41 -58.40
C GLU A 629 53.38 -5.84 -57.67
N THR A 630 53.12 -7.15 -57.61
CA THR A 630 51.95 -7.71 -56.92
C THR A 630 52.00 -7.41 -55.42
N SER A 631 53.18 -7.58 -54.81
CA SER A 631 53.40 -7.31 -53.40
C SER A 631 53.19 -5.83 -53.06
N ARG A 632 53.73 -4.92 -53.88
CA ARG A 632 53.53 -3.48 -53.71
C ARG A 632 52.06 -3.07 -53.85
N ARG A 633 51.34 -3.65 -54.82
CA ARG A 633 49.90 -3.41 -55.00
C ARG A 633 49.10 -3.94 -53.81
N ALA A 634 49.39 -5.16 -53.35
CA ALA A 634 48.73 -5.77 -52.19
C ALA A 634 48.94 -4.96 -50.90
N LEU A 635 50.15 -4.45 -50.65
CA LEU A 635 50.43 -3.58 -49.50
C LEU A 635 49.68 -2.24 -49.56
N ALA A 636 49.57 -1.65 -50.76
CA ALA A 636 48.80 -0.42 -50.95
C ALA A 636 47.30 -0.65 -50.66
N THR A 637 46.74 -1.73 -51.20
CA THR A 637 45.35 -2.14 -50.93
C THR A 637 45.10 -2.49 -49.47
N LEU A 638 46.06 -3.16 -48.81
CA LEU A 638 45.96 -3.49 -47.39
C LEU A 638 45.96 -2.22 -46.52
N ARG A 639 46.83 -1.25 -46.80
CA ARG A 639 46.84 0.05 -46.10
C ARG A 639 45.50 0.78 -46.23
N LEU A 640 44.91 0.71 -47.42
CA LEU A 640 43.62 1.29 -47.74
C LEU A 640 42.50 0.63 -46.90
N LEU A 641 42.37 -0.69 -46.97
CA LEU A 641 41.33 -1.44 -46.25
C LEU A 641 41.48 -1.38 -44.72
N LEU A 642 42.70 -1.24 -44.19
CA LEU A 642 42.91 -1.05 -42.75
C LEU A 642 42.37 0.30 -42.22
N THR A 643 42.03 1.24 -43.11
CA THR A 643 41.38 2.51 -42.75
C THR A 643 39.86 2.47 -42.90
N LEU A 644 39.30 1.32 -43.27
CA LEU A 644 37.87 1.10 -43.44
C LEU A 644 37.08 1.64 -42.25
N ASP A 645 36.03 2.40 -42.54
CA ASP A 645 35.05 2.95 -41.60
C ASP A 645 35.69 3.72 -40.43
N THR A 646 36.89 4.26 -40.65
CA THR A 646 37.57 5.12 -39.67
C THR A 646 37.28 6.59 -39.94
N VAL A 647 37.15 7.36 -38.86
CA VAL A 647 36.94 8.81 -38.90
C VAL A 647 38.13 9.48 -38.22
N THR A 648 38.92 10.21 -38.99
CA THR A 648 40.00 11.03 -38.47
C THR A 648 39.45 12.38 -38.00
N LEU A 649 39.69 12.70 -36.73
CA LEU A 649 39.26 13.94 -36.10
C LEU A 649 40.43 14.92 -36.04
N THR A 650 40.21 16.16 -36.46
CA THR A 650 41.09 17.29 -36.15
C THR A 650 40.35 18.25 -35.23
N ILE A 651 40.77 18.32 -33.97
CA ILE A 651 40.15 19.15 -32.93
C ILE A 651 41.06 20.37 -32.70
N THR A 652 40.55 21.56 -33.03
CA THR A 652 41.26 22.83 -32.83
C THR A 652 40.73 23.52 -31.58
N ASP A 653 41.60 23.73 -30.60
CA ASP A 653 41.25 24.45 -29.38
C ASP A 653 41.28 25.98 -29.55
N HIS A 654 40.90 26.70 -28.49
CA HIS A 654 40.91 28.17 -28.44
C HIS A 654 42.29 28.81 -28.62
N ARG A 655 43.37 28.03 -28.55
CA ARG A 655 44.76 28.48 -28.75
C ARG A 655 45.29 28.12 -30.13
N SER A 656 44.42 27.66 -31.03
CA SER A 656 44.77 27.16 -32.36
C SER A 656 45.70 25.94 -32.34
N LEU A 657 45.73 25.18 -31.23
CA LEU A 657 46.43 23.90 -31.17
C LEU A 657 45.52 22.81 -31.72
N ALA A 658 46.02 22.10 -32.75
CA ALA A 658 45.35 20.95 -33.33
C ALA A 658 45.68 19.67 -32.55
N ARG A 659 44.65 18.92 -32.18
CA ARG A 659 44.75 17.55 -31.67
C ARG A 659 44.12 16.60 -32.66
N HIS A 660 44.73 15.43 -32.83
CA HIS A 660 44.22 14.39 -33.71
C HIS A 660 43.67 13.22 -32.90
N ALA A 661 42.54 12.68 -33.34
CA ALA A 661 41.97 11.44 -32.82
C ALA A 661 41.43 10.60 -33.98
N ALA A 662 41.20 9.32 -33.75
CA ALA A 662 40.54 8.43 -34.70
C ALA A 662 39.37 7.74 -34.03
N LEU A 663 38.24 7.68 -34.72
CA LEU A 663 37.07 6.89 -34.32
C LEU A 663 36.91 5.72 -35.29
N VAL A 664 36.43 4.59 -34.78
CA VAL A 664 35.99 3.46 -35.60
C VAL A 664 34.46 3.46 -35.59
N ALA A 665 33.85 3.59 -36.77
CA ALA A 665 32.40 3.63 -36.89
C ALA A 665 31.77 2.27 -36.53
N PRO A 666 30.52 2.26 -36.06
CA PRO A 666 29.80 1.01 -35.77
C PRO A 666 29.51 0.17 -37.02
N THR A 667 29.68 0.76 -38.22
CA THR A 667 29.58 0.08 -39.50
C THR A 667 30.78 -0.84 -39.78
N HIS A 668 31.93 -0.63 -39.13
CA HIS A 668 33.12 -1.45 -39.31
C HIS A 668 32.86 -2.91 -38.90
N PRO A 669 33.33 -3.92 -39.66
CA PRO A 669 33.00 -5.33 -39.42
C PRO A 669 33.38 -5.82 -38.02
N LEU A 670 34.57 -5.47 -37.54
CA LEU A 670 35.01 -5.84 -36.19
C LEU A 670 34.20 -5.11 -35.09
N ARG A 671 33.73 -3.89 -35.36
CA ARG A 671 32.95 -3.13 -34.38
C ARG A 671 31.51 -3.66 -34.32
N ALA A 672 30.92 -4.01 -35.46
CA ALA A 672 29.64 -4.71 -35.53
C ALA A 672 29.70 -6.06 -34.80
N LEU A 673 30.77 -6.84 -34.99
CA LEU A 673 30.98 -8.11 -34.29
C LEU A 673 31.12 -7.92 -32.76
N TRP A 674 31.85 -6.88 -32.34
CA TRP A 674 31.93 -6.50 -30.93
C TRP A 674 30.55 -6.16 -30.35
N LEU A 675 29.74 -5.37 -31.05
CA LEU A 675 28.41 -4.96 -30.59
C LEU A 675 27.44 -6.15 -30.51
N ALA A 676 27.48 -7.06 -31.48
CA ALA A 676 26.71 -8.31 -31.43
C ALA A 676 27.13 -9.20 -30.27
N THR A 677 28.43 -9.33 -30.02
CA THR A 677 28.96 -10.09 -28.88
C THR A 677 28.54 -9.46 -27.55
N TRP A 678 28.62 -8.14 -27.45
CA TRP A 678 28.18 -7.41 -26.26
C TRP A 678 26.69 -7.63 -25.97
N ALA A 679 25.84 -7.58 -27.02
CA ALA A 679 24.41 -7.85 -26.88
C ALA A 679 24.13 -9.28 -26.38
N GLU A 680 24.88 -10.28 -26.87
CA GLU A 680 24.77 -11.67 -26.39
C GLU A 680 25.26 -11.83 -24.94
N VAL A 681 26.29 -11.10 -24.51
CA VAL A 681 26.74 -11.10 -23.11
C VAL A 681 25.64 -10.56 -22.21
N GLY A 682 25.00 -9.44 -22.57
CA GLY A 682 23.88 -8.89 -21.81
C GLY A 682 22.71 -9.87 -21.65
N GLN A 683 22.37 -10.61 -22.71
CA GLN A 683 21.33 -11.65 -22.66
C GLN A 683 21.74 -12.84 -21.78
N ARG A 684 23.00 -13.26 -21.82
CA ARG A 684 23.52 -14.31 -20.92
C ARG A 684 23.47 -13.88 -19.46
N TRP A 685 23.82 -12.63 -19.17
CA TRP A 685 23.73 -12.07 -17.82
C TRP A 685 22.28 -12.02 -17.33
N LEU A 686 21.34 -11.60 -18.18
CA LEU A 686 19.91 -11.62 -17.85
C LEU A 686 19.43 -13.04 -17.54
N HIS A 687 19.81 -14.04 -18.35
CA HIS A 687 19.43 -15.43 -18.14
C HIS A 687 20.00 -15.99 -16.82
N GLN A 688 21.27 -15.74 -16.53
CA GLN A 688 21.89 -16.16 -15.27
C GLN A 688 21.28 -15.43 -14.07
N ALA A 689 20.96 -14.14 -14.20
CA ALA A 689 20.31 -13.36 -13.16
C ALA A 689 18.89 -13.91 -12.85
N HIS A 690 18.18 -14.44 -13.84
CA HIS A 690 16.89 -15.09 -13.64
C HIS A 690 16.98 -16.36 -12.80
N GLU A 691 18.08 -17.11 -12.91
CA GLU A 691 18.34 -18.33 -12.13
C GLU A 691 18.96 -18.04 -10.75
N SER A 692 19.33 -16.79 -10.47
CA SER A 692 20.05 -16.36 -9.27
C SER A 692 19.13 -15.70 -8.24
N ALA A 693 19.64 -15.46 -7.03
CA ALA A 693 18.91 -14.69 -6.01
C ALA A 693 18.68 -13.24 -6.45
N GLU A 694 17.53 -12.66 -6.06
CA GLU A 694 17.07 -11.32 -6.45
C GLU A 694 18.08 -10.19 -6.13
N GLU A 695 18.91 -10.39 -5.10
CA GLU A 695 19.97 -9.48 -4.70
C GLU A 695 21.03 -9.23 -5.77
N TYR A 696 21.28 -10.20 -6.67
CA TYR A 696 22.25 -10.07 -7.75
C TYR A 696 21.69 -9.34 -8.97
N VAL A 697 20.36 -9.31 -9.14
CA VAL A 697 19.72 -8.73 -10.33
C VAL A 697 19.99 -7.23 -10.45
N ASN A 698 19.93 -6.49 -9.34
CA ASN A 698 20.21 -5.05 -9.34
C ASN A 698 21.69 -4.73 -9.60
N ALA A 699 22.60 -5.53 -9.07
CA ALA A 699 24.03 -5.36 -9.29
C ALA A 699 24.38 -5.63 -10.76
N THR A 700 23.87 -6.70 -11.34
CA THR A 700 24.07 -7.06 -12.75
C THR A 700 23.44 -6.05 -13.72
N ARG A 701 22.28 -5.47 -13.40
CA ARG A 701 21.67 -4.41 -14.22
C ARG A 701 22.51 -3.13 -14.27
N THR A 702 23.26 -2.86 -13.20
CA THR A 702 24.04 -1.62 -13.07
C THR A 702 25.41 -1.71 -13.75
N ALA A 703 25.97 -2.91 -13.82
CA ALA A 703 27.24 -3.21 -14.49
C ALA A 703 27.09 -3.19 -16.02
#